data_AF-A0A3Q1FLN4-F1
#
_entry.id   AF-A0A3Q1FLN4-F1
#
_cell.length_a   1.000
_cell.length_b   1.000
_cell.length_c   1.000
_cell.angle_alpha   90.00
_cell.angle_beta   90.00
_cell.angle_gamma   90.00
#
_symmetry.space_group_name_H-M   'P 1'
#
loop_
_entity.id
_entity.type
_entity.pdbx_description
1 polymer ?
#
loop_
_entity_poly.entity_id
_entity_poly.type
_entity_poly.pdbx_seq_one_letter_code
_entity_poly.pdbx_strand_id
1 'polypeptide(L)'
;MRTITSASGQKETILVRRSESADAQEIGSLIGPSAQAVFGRVNVIELLEKANLAVTLTNEKDDILAHASFFDHPIGDLVDQAQWEPFLQKHFRAEKCTPLNTLFLHLFVAQTNFSSASAKEIMRAVFNAVTELEYICLVSPNLGGLDPALNEILKPLKRLTGPGHQCLALITHRSKHFPCLHVRPARVEDYDDIMPLFEKQRKQPVFDQPYLSAELLEAKSEDCHSAVCEIDGVVVGFIRVTADVDLSVLHANFELSEFDGLCNVQQPEPDGPAAQSDPSEDEKEQTQTSTLQQEEAQSTGTVSGKSNAFCIQLFVIDKEYETRSVDFIPHIFKLFPDLNFCIITVPSGAPVFPLLQNFVRVPSGPTNLLSRELYICHRAGLWALSVEVRPAVPADRPAVSSLVKDLNLSEFLLQDLDRFYESHCDTNAVPLQAFVSEADGEVVGIVIIRDEQDIEFIRGHYNIENFIYFSHHRHEEHAQMRHFVLKPIFQHFTKHLFKEVLRLAHKSCLYHRLYPPCHSHENSCVHHLDVVLNCAVPVRPRRQIIYPLEELGMNAPSRQLTEYQAPFALSLISRKLTMEPKVAINARIVVVGASDTGLSVLEVLCFCPHLRFNKLTLISTHGFPGDYSHEDVGFLSTSHAYSSRDLAQIPVHSCVSVVTGKMVGINRKSKYVRVSGGEKVPYDHLVLCTGLQYRVPCPTGVDLSQPITNSQLQLQSAHRRYSGPVPSNLFTLNDLHDCMAARHWLHANFVELEDNAIVYGNSIDVYTTIETLLSLGIRGSRIRLVLPPPEPGMSCFTDSAVDKAVTRAMESAEVQIHHNCVLAQMNHGEQPEPLTSVSFTTDAEPLHLHCGVFINLSNKGVDYDAFKSINKSFLVFDSRLVITSTFSTNDPFIYSAGPLTIFSHHYYTEWSHADFNSKELGQELAAMLLHLFDPTLEPADEPPAEMDCLVPMYKQAKIQGGKLPGGYNYLHVTKPTASNLTGPAVERLQDRGVVTGRVETGDYFCLHLDRYEQVETLTCLSLKPLPVSNYLCLYGKHEQLLGQLLGRYNEGLIRDLYSFFRESRCLAIFHDRFSDFEKELRQIVSKTLKGDESKKQAMTEEDGSNSLHMDSFLHEESQAALRSSTVKYLTFNRNLLPMFAHPGQL
;
A
#
# COMPACT_ATOMS: atom_id res chain seq x y z
N MET A 1 -6.92 -30.11 4.63
CA MET A 1 -7.99 -31.01 4.16
C MET A 1 -8.31 -32.03 5.24
N ARG A 2 -9.58 -32.37 5.43
CA ARG A 2 -10.06 -33.39 6.39
C ARG A 2 -11.07 -34.29 5.70
N THR A 3 -11.30 -35.50 6.21
CA THR A 3 -12.29 -36.42 5.62
C THR A 3 -13.54 -36.46 6.49
N ILE A 4 -14.70 -36.16 5.90
CA ILE A 4 -16.00 -36.35 6.54
C ILE A 4 -16.66 -37.64 6.05
N THR A 5 -17.50 -38.24 6.89
CA THR A 5 -18.26 -39.45 6.54
C THR A 5 -19.75 -39.13 6.55
N SER A 6 -20.45 -39.47 5.47
CA SER A 6 -21.90 -39.30 5.32
C SER A 6 -22.68 -40.19 6.28
N ALA A 7 -23.98 -39.91 6.45
CA ALA A 7 -24.89 -40.80 7.19
C ALA A 7 -25.02 -42.20 6.55
N SER A 8 -24.69 -42.34 5.25
CA SER A 8 -24.66 -43.59 4.49
C SER A 8 -23.28 -44.28 4.47
N GLY A 9 -22.26 -43.72 5.14
CA GLY A 9 -20.90 -44.28 5.22
C GLY A 9 -19.94 -43.86 4.08
N GLN A 10 -20.36 -42.98 3.18
CA GLN A 10 -19.52 -42.42 2.10
C GLN A 10 -18.52 -41.43 2.68
N LYS A 11 -17.25 -41.55 2.32
CA LYS A 11 -16.19 -40.64 2.77
C LYS A 11 -15.86 -39.63 1.68
N GLU A 12 -15.77 -38.36 2.06
CA GLU A 12 -15.31 -37.28 1.19
C GLU A 12 -14.24 -36.46 1.89
N THR A 13 -13.17 -36.16 1.16
CA THR A 13 -12.19 -35.17 1.59
C THR A 13 -12.75 -33.79 1.32
N ILE A 14 -12.68 -32.94 2.34
CA ILE A 14 -13.22 -31.59 2.31
C ILE A 14 -12.15 -30.53 2.54
N LEU A 15 -12.40 -29.39 1.92
CA LEU A 15 -11.74 -28.13 2.17
C LEU A 15 -12.74 -27.19 2.83
N VAL A 16 -12.29 -26.51 3.90
CA VAL A 16 -13.07 -25.46 4.55
C VAL A 16 -12.47 -24.12 4.14
N ARG A 17 -13.29 -23.25 3.53
CA ARG A 17 -12.87 -21.90 3.17
C ARG A 17 -13.95 -20.88 3.51
N ARG A 18 -13.57 -19.60 3.50
CA ARG A 18 -14.56 -18.51 3.53
C ARG A 18 -15.36 -18.54 2.24
N SER A 19 -16.63 -18.17 2.35
CA SER A 19 -17.50 -18.07 1.18
C SER A 19 -17.10 -16.91 0.29
N GLU A 20 -17.19 -17.15 -1.02
CA GLU A 20 -16.99 -16.16 -2.06
C GLU A 20 -18.33 -15.81 -2.70
N SER A 21 -18.40 -14.66 -3.36
CA SER A 21 -19.62 -14.27 -4.07
C SER A 21 -19.96 -15.18 -5.25
N ALA A 22 -18.95 -15.82 -5.84
CA ALA A 22 -19.10 -16.84 -6.87
C ALA A 22 -19.89 -18.07 -6.36
N ASP A 23 -19.83 -18.36 -5.06
CA ASP A 23 -20.53 -19.49 -4.44
C ASP A 23 -22.06 -19.28 -4.40
N ALA A 24 -22.54 -18.04 -4.59
CA ALA A 24 -23.92 -17.67 -4.31
C ALA A 24 -24.96 -18.49 -5.11
N GLN A 25 -24.66 -18.82 -6.37
CA GLN A 25 -25.58 -19.59 -7.21
C GLN A 25 -25.74 -21.04 -6.70
N GLU A 26 -24.63 -21.69 -6.38
CA GLU A 26 -24.64 -23.08 -5.92
C GLU A 26 -25.20 -23.18 -4.50
N ILE A 27 -24.85 -22.25 -3.60
CA ILE A 27 -25.49 -22.12 -2.28
C ILE A 27 -27.02 -21.96 -2.43
N GLY A 28 -27.46 -21.13 -3.38
CA GLY A 28 -28.88 -20.94 -3.69
C GLY A 28 -29.58 -22.23 -4.10
N SER A 29 -28.88 -23.11 -4.83
CA SER A 29 -29.42 -24.42 -5.24
C SER A 29 -29.63 -25.41 -4.09
N LEU A 30 -28.90 -25.23 -2.98
CA LEU A 30 -29.00 -26.06 -1.77
C LEU A 30 -30.13 -25.61 -0.81
N ILE A 31 -30.80 -24.49 -1.08
CA ILE A 31 -31.89 -23.98 -0.24
C ILE A 31 -33.12 -24.89 -0.40
N GLY A 32 -33.29 -25.81 0.55
CA GLY A 32 -34.47 -26.67 0.66
C GLY A 32 -35.62 -26.07 1.48
N PRO A 33 -36.79 -26.73 1.51
CA PRO A 33 -37.96 -26.28 2.27
C PRO A 33 -37.70 -26.11 3.77
N SER A 34 -36.89 -26.98 4.39
CA SER A 34 -36.54 -26.90 5.81
C SER A 34 -35.72 -25.65 6.14
N ALA A 35 -34.77 -25.29 5.27
CA ALA A 35 -33.99 -24.06 5.41
C ALA A 35 -34.90 -22.83 5.26
N GLN A 36 -35.77 -22.81 4.25
CA GLN A 36 -36.72 -21.71 4.04
C GLN A 36 -37.72 -21.56 5.20
N ALA A 37 -38.10 -22.66 5.86
CA ALA A 37 -39.00 -22.63 7.00
C ALA A 37 -38.40 -21.99 8.27
N VAL A 38 -37.07 -21.97 8.40
CA VAL A 38 -36.35 -21.39 9.56
C VAL A 38 -35.78 -20.02 9.23
N PHE A 39 -35.13 -19.89 8.08
CA PHE A 39 -34.39 -18.68 7.67
C PHE A 39 -35.19 -17.73 6.78
N GLY A 40 -36.37 -18.15 6.29
CA GLY A 40 -37.20 -17.34 5.41
C GLY A 40 -36.70 -17.34 3.96
N ARG A 41 -37.16 -16.36 3.17
CA ARG A 41 -36.64 -16.12 1.81
C ARG A 41 -35.34 -15.33 1.92
N VAL A 42 -34.26 -15.90 1.42
CA VAL A 42 -32.92 -15.32 1.55
C VAL A 42 -32.38 -14.99 0.17
N ASN A 43 -31.90 -13.75 0.00
CA ASN A 43 -31.06 -13.38 -1.12
C ASN A 43 -29.61 -13.72 -0.76
N VAL A 44 -29.06 -14.79 -1.34
CA VAL A 44 -27.74 -15.31 -0.97
C VAL A 44 -26.64 -14.28 -1.21
N ILE A 45 -26.71 -13.50 -2.29
CA ILE A 45 -25.69 -12.49 -2.61
C ILE A 45 -25.66 -11.40 -1.53
N GLU A 46 -26.83 -10.86 -1.19
CA GLU A 46 -26.95 -9.83 -0.15
C GLU A 46 -26.56 -10.36 1.24
N LEU A 47 -26.88 -11.63 1.52
CA LEU A 47 -26.48 -12.29 2.76
C LEU A 47 -24.96 -12.42 2.87
N LEU A 48 -24.30 -12.93 1.82
CA LEU A 48 -22.84 -13.10 1.80
C LEU A 48 -22.12 -11.76 1.92
N GLU A 49 -22.69 -10.70 1.33
CA GLU A 49 -22.13 -9.36 1.38
C GLU A 49 -22.18 -8.74 2.78
N LYS A 50 -23.29 -8.93 3.50
CA LYS A 50 -23.51 -8.30 4.82
C LYS A 50 -23.08 -9.17 6.01
N ALA A 51 -22.82 -10.46 5.79
CA ALA A 51 -22.39 -11.38 6.84
C ALA A 51 -21.06 -10.95 7.47
N ASN A 52 -20.95 -11.06 8.80
CA ASN A 52 -19.67 -10.88 9.49
C ASN A 52 -18.73 -12.05 9.17
N LEU A 53 -19.28 -13.27 9.03
CA LEU A 53 -18.52 -14.47 8.67
C LEU A 53 -19.39 -15.43 7.86
N ALA A 54 -18.86 -15.92 6.75
CA ALA A 54 -19.52 -16.90 5.88
C ALA A 54 -18.52 -18.02 5.56
N VAL A 55 -18.93 -19.28 5.73
CA VAL A 55 -18.08 -20.46 5.59
C VAL A 55 -18.71 -21.45 4.62
N THR A 56 -17.91 -21.93 3.66
CA THR A 56 -18.30 -22.94 2.67
C THR A 56 -17.43 -24.19 2.85
N LEU A 57 -18.06 -25.36 2.75
CA LEU A 57 -17.37 -26.65 2.64
C LEU A 57 -17.42 -27.12 1.19
N THR A 58 -16.25 -27.36 0.60
CA THR A 58 -16.14 -27.92 -0.76
C THR A 58 -15.46 -29.28 -0.74
N ASN A 59 -15.77 -30.12 -1.74
CA ASN A 59 -15.07 -31.39 -1.97
C ASN A 59 -13.79 -31.16 -2.82
N GLU A 60 -13.04 -32.22 -3.15
CA GLU A 60 -11.84 -32.13 -3.99
C GLU A 60 -12.09 -31.62 -5.42
N LYS A 61 -13.35 -31.67 -5.89
CA LYS A 61 -13.77 -31.14 -7.19
C LYS A 61 -14.24 -29.68 -7.11
N ASP A 62 -14.15 -29.08 -5.93
CA ASP A 62 -14.65 -27.75 -5.58
C ASP A 62 -16.18 -27.62 -5.61
N ASP A 63 -16.93 -28.74 -5.59
CA ASP A 63 -18.39 -28.71 -5.44
C ASP A 63 -18.76 -28.35 -3.99
N ILE A 64 -19.78 -27.51 -3.80
CA ILE A 64 -20.24 -27.08 -2.47
C ILE A 64 -21.09 -28.17 -1.82
N LEU A 65 -20.60 -28.66 -0.68
CA LEU A 65 -21.29 -29.63 0.16
C LEU A 65 -22.20 -28.96 1.20
N ALA A 66 -21.77 -27.83 1.75
CA ALA A 66 -22.53 -27.09 2.76
C ALA A 66 -22.05 -25.64 2.89
N HIS A 67 -22.92 -24.80 3.42
CA HIS A 67 -22.65 -23.39 3.68
C HIS A 67 -23.35 -22.90 4.95
N ALA A 68 -22.70 -21.98 5.67
CA ALA A 68 -23.32 -21.23 6.74
C ALA A 68 -22.89 -19.76 6.76
N SER A 69 -23.84 -18.87 7.07
CA SER A 69 -23.61 -17.43 7.23
C SER A 69 -23.96 -16.96 8.64
N PHE A 70 -23.10 -16.11 9.21
CA PHE A 70 -23.15 -15.65 10.59
C PHE A 70 -23.10 -14.12 10.68
N PHE A 71 -23.91 -13.58 11.59
CA PHE A 71 -24.04 -12.15 11.87
C PHE A 71 -23.87 -11.87 13.37
N ASP A 72 -23.65 -10.60 13.71
CA ASP A 72 -23.57 -10.09 15.08
C ASP A 72 -24.93 -9.71 15.71
N HIS A 73 -26.04 -10.02 15.03
CA HIS A 73 -27.41 -9.81 15.53
C HIS A 73 -28.36 -10.95 15.09
N PRO A 74 -29.52 -11.14 15.75
CA PRO A 74 -30.55 -12.13 15.36
C PRO A 74 -31.13 -11.97 13.94
N ILE A 75 -31.84 -13.00 13.47
CA ILE A 75 -32.50 -13.00 12.15
C ILE A 75 -33.76 -12.12 12.18
N GLY A 76 -33.89 -11.27 11.15
CA GLY A 76 -35.08 -10.45 10.90
C GLY A 76 -35.31 -9.38 11.98
N ASP A 77 -36.46 -8.72 11.90
CA ASP A 77 -36.80 -7.56 12.75
C ASP A 77 -37.38 -7.96 14.13
N LEU A 78 -36.97 -9.11 14.68
CA LEU A 78 -37.47 -9.60 15.98
C LEU A 78 -37.11 -8.64 17.12
N VAL A 79 -35.88 -8.14 17.07
CA VAL A 79 -35.32 -7.16 17.99
C VAL A 79 -34.42 -6.26 17.18
N ASP A 80 -34.41 -4.97 17.52
CA ASP A 80 -33.46 -4.04 16.94
C ASP A 80 -32.02 -4.58 17.12
N GLN A 81 -31.22 -4.51 16.06
CA GLN A 81 -29.87 -5.08 16.08
C GLN A 81 -28.99 -4.46 17.18
N ALA A 82 -29.25 -3.23 17.64
CA ALA A 82 -28.55 -2.59 18.75
C ALA A 82 -28.96 -3.15 20.12
N GLN A 83 -30.15 -3.72 20.25
CA GLN A 83 -30.81 -4.07 21.53
C GLN A 83 -30.97 -5.58 21.78
N TRP A 84 -30.30 -6.44 21.01
CA TRP A 84 -30.51 -7.88 21.12
C TRP A 84 -30.05 -8.47 22.46
N GLU A 85 -28.98 -7.95 23.06
CA GLU A 85 -28.42 -8.48 24.31
C GLU A 85 -29.39 -8.31 25.49
N PRO A 86 -29.88 -7.09 25.79
CA PRO A 86 -30.92 -6.90 26.80
C PRO A 86 -32.16 -7.76 26.54
N PHE A 87 -32.55 -7.93 25.28
CA PHE A 87 -33.67 -8.78 24.89
C PHE A 87 -33.44 -10.25 25.27
N LEU A 88 -32.28 -10.82 24.93
CA LEU A 88 -31.98 -12.21 25.26
C LEU A 88 -31.87 -12.42 26.77
N GLN A 89 -31.21 -11.52 27.50
CA GLN A 89 -31.07 -11.62 28.95
C GLN A 89 -32.43 -11.52 29.67
N LYS A 90 -33.35 -10.69 29.16
CA LYS A 90 -34.71 -10.55 29.72
C LYS A 90 -35.59 -11.78 29.48
N HIS A 91 -35.50 -12.38 28.30
CA HIS A 91 -36.45 -13.41 27.86
C HIS A 91 -35.92 -14.85 27.97
N PHE A 92 -34.60 -15.03 28.00
CA PHE A 92 -33.93 -16.34 27.99
C PHE A 92 -32.78 -16.37 29.01
N ARG A 93 -32.36 -17.58 29.43
CA ARG A 93 -31.14 -17.76 30.23
C ARG A 93 -29.88 -17.58 29.37
N ALA A 94 -29.58 -16.33 29.04
CA ALA A 94 -28.48 -15.92 28.16
C ALA A 94 -27.56 -14.86 28.81
N GLU A 95 -27.49 -14.82 30.15
CA GLU A 95 -26.72 -13.84 30.94
C GLU A 95 -25.23 -13.77 30.59
N LYS A 96 -24.67 -14.82 29.95
CA LYS A 96 -23.26 -14.91 29.56
C LYS A 96 -23.01 -14.56 28.08
N CYS A 97 -24.07 -14.38 27.29
CA CYS A 97 -23.97 -14.04 25.87
C CYS A 97 -23.79 -12.53 25.76
N THR A 98 -22.65 -12.10 25.23
CA THR A 98 -22.30 -10.71 24.99
C THR A 98 -22.00 -10.48 23.52
N PRO A 99 -21.96 -9.22 23.04
CA PRO A 99 -21.60 -8.92 21.66
C PRO A 99 -20.19 -9.35 21.28
N LEU A 100 -19.26 -9.47 22.24
CA LEU A 100 -17.92 -9.99 22.00
C LEU A 100 -17.92 -11.49 21.65
N ASN A 101 -18.67 -12.29 22.41
CA ASN A 101 -18.52 -13.75 22.43
C ASN A 101 -19.65 -14.53 21.73
N THR A 102 -20.57 -13.84 21.06
CA THR A 102 -21.77 -14.44 20.45
C THR A 102 -21.90 -14.06 18.97
N LEU A 103 -22.23 -15.04 18.13
CA LEU A 103 -22.67 -14.86 16.74
C LEU A 103 -23.99 -15.57 16.49
N PHE A 104 -24.73 -15.10 15.49
CA PHE A 104 -26.04 -15.62 15.11
C PHE A 104 -26.00 -16.29 13.74
N LEU A 105 -26.48 -17.52 13.66
CA LEU A 105 -26.61 -18.26 12.41
C LEU A 105 -27.80 -17.72 11.61
N HIS A 106 -27.56 -17.18 10.42
CA HIS A 106 -28.59 -16.61 9.53
C HIS A 106 -28.95 -17.50 8.33
N LEU A 107 -28.07 -18.42 7.96
CA LEU A 107 -28.36 -19.43 6.95
C LEU A 107 -27.51 -20.68 7.24
N PHE A 108 -28.11 -21.84 7.09
CA PHE A 108 -27.40 -23.11 6.96
C PHE A 108 -28.05 -23.93 5.86
N VAL A 109 -27.25 -24.39 4.91
CA VAL A 109 -27.66 -25.30 3.84
C VAL A 109 -26.59 -26.37 3.65
N ALA A 110 -27.02 -27.59 3.34
CA ALA A 110 -26.11 -28.70 3.12
C ALA A 110 -26.75 -29.75 2.21
N GLN A 111 -25.91 -30.54 1.54
CA GLN A 111 -26.34 -31.76 0.89
C GLN A 111 -26.83 -32.76 1.95
N THR A 112 -27.99 -33.38 1.68
CA THR A 112 -28.71 -34.22 2.65
C THR A 112 -27.87 -35.35 3.24
N ASN A 113 -26.99 -35.97 2.44
CA ASN A 113 -26.14 -37.07 2.88
C ASN A 113 -25.03 -36.65 3.85
N PHE A 114 -24.59 -35.39 3.79
CA PHE A 114 -23.45 -34.88 4.57
C PHE A 114 -23.85 -33.86 5.64
N SER A 115 -25.13 -33.46 5.73
CA SER A 115 -25.63 -32.37 6.60
C SER A 115 -25.07 -32.41 8.04
N SER A 116 -25.17 -33.53 8.76
CA SER A 116 -24.69 -33.63 10.15
C SER A 116 -23.17 -33.48 10.28
N ALA A 117 -22.39 -34.10 9.39
CA ALA A 117 -20.94 -34.02 9.43
C ALA A 117 -20.47 -32.60 9.04
N SER A 118 -21.09 -32.03 8.01
CA SER A 118 -20.85 -30.66 7.54
C SER A 118 -21.16 -29.62 8.61
N ALA A 119 -22.28 -29.75 9.31
CA ALA A 119 -22.64 -28.82 10.38
C ALA A 119 -21.62 -28.82 11.53
N LYS A 120 -21.16 -30.01 11.96
CA LYS A 120 -20.12 -30.13 13.00
C LYS A 120 -18.81 -29.48 12.57
N GLU A 121 -18.42 -29.69 11.31
CA GLU A 121 -17.17 -29.14 10.78
C GLU A 121 -17.22 -27.62 10.59
N ILE A 122 -18.34 -27.08 10.09
CA ILE A 122 -18.56 -25.62 9.99
C ILE A 122 -18.47 -24.98 11.37
N MET A 123 -19.16 -25.53 12.38
CA MET A 123 -19.10 -24.98 13.74
C MET A 123 -17.67 -25.01 14.28
N ARG A 124 -16.95 -26.11 14.05
CA ARG A 124 -15.54 -26.24 14.42
C ARG A 124 -14.66 -25.19 13.74
N ALA A 125 -14.87 -24.94 12.45
CA ALA A 125 -14.13 -23.93 11.69
C ALA A 125 -14.42 -22.50 12.16
N VAL A 126 -15.68 -22.18 12.46
CA VAL A 126 -16.10 -20.86 12.95
C VAL A 126 -15.52 -20.56 14.33
N PHE A 127 -15.62 -21.50 15.27
CA PHE A 127 -14.98 -21.36 16.60
C PHE A 127 -13.45 -21.30 16.50
N ASN A 128 -12.84 -21.90 15.48
CA ASN A 128 -11.41 -21.80 15.25
C ASN A 128 -11.00 -20.46 14.63
N ALA A 129 -11.85 -19.86 13.80
CA ALA A 129 -11.58 -18.60 13.12
C ALA A 129 -11.73 -17.37 14.03
N VAL A 130 -12.62 -17.45 15.03
CA VAL A 130 -12.90 -16.34 15.97
C VAL A 130 -12.53 -16.79 17.39
N THR A 131 -11.40 -16.30 17.90
CA THR A 131 -10.82 -16.70 19.18
C THR A 131 -11.71 -16.37 20.37
N GLU A 132 -12.43 -15.25 20.33
CA GLU A 132 -13.27 -14.75 21.42
C GLU A 132 -14.67 -15.37 21.44
N LEU A 133 -15.05 -16.09 20.38
CA LEU A 133 -16.37 -16.68 20.23
C LEU A 133 -16.55 -17.88 21.18
N GLU A 134 -17.58 -17.82 22.02
CA GLU A 134 -17.97 -18.91 22.94
C GLU A 134 -19.33 -19.49 22.59
N TYR A 135 -20.24 -18.67 22.04
CA TYR A 135 -21.61 -19.05 21.74
C TYR A 135 -21.98 -18.80 20.27
N ILE A 136 -22.69 -19.76 19.68
CA ILE A 136 -23.41 -19.57 18.42
C ILE A 136 -24.89 -19.77 18.69
N CYS A 137 -25.68 -18.77 18.34
CA CYS A 137 -27.11 -18.72 18.58
C CYS A 137 -27.88 -18.83 17.25
N LEU A 138 -29.06 -19.45 17.30
CA LEU A 138 -30.05 -19.37 16.24
C LEU A 138 -31.32 -18.77 16.85
N VAL A 139 -31.57 -17.51 16.51
CA VAL A 139 -32.75 -16.77 16.99
C VAL A 139 -33.53 -16.31 15.77
N SER A 140 -34.73 -16.87 15.58
CA SER A 140 -35.56 -16.64 14.40
C SER A 140 -37.02 -16.41 14.78
N PRO A 141 -37.74 -15.50 14.10
CA PRO A 141 -39.19 -15.37 14.23
C PRO A 141 -39.95 -16.57 13.62
N ASN A 142 -39.30 -17.37 12.77
CA ASN A 142 -39.95 -18.50 12.10
C ASN A 142 -39.85 -19.77 12.95
N LEU A 143 -40.99 -20.41 13.21
CA LEU A 143 -41.10 -21.65 14.01
C LEU A 143 -41.10 -22.92 13.13
N GLY A 144 -40.46 -22.88 11.97
CA GLY A 144 -40.37 -24.02 11.05
C GLY A 144 -39.60 -25.22 11.61
N GLY A 145 -39.76 -26.38 10.97
CA GLY A 145 -39.01 -27.59 11.33
C GLY A 145 -37.52 -27.44 11.01
N LEU A 146 -36.66 -27.56 12.02
CA LEU A 146 -35.20 -27.54 11.87
C LEU A 146 -34.67 -28.77 11.13
N ASP A 147 -33.59 -28.56 10.38
CA ASP A 147 -32.77 -29.65 9.86
C ASP A 147 -32.29 -30.56 11.02
N PRO A 148 -32.36 -31.90 10.88
CA PRO A 148 -31.89 -32.84 11.90
C PRO A 148 -30.45 -32.58 12.36
N ALA A 149 -29.57 -32.13 11.47
CA ALA A 149 -28.18 -31.81 11.80
C ALA A 149 -28.08 -30.65 12.80
N LEU A 150 -28.90 -29.62 12.64
CA LEU A 150 -28.93 -28.47 13.55
C LEU A 150 -29.54 -28.85 14.90
N ASN A 151 -30.55 -29.73 14.92
CA ASN A 151 -31.13 -30.24 16.18
C ASN A 151 -30.14 -31.06 17.02
N GLU A 152 -29.17 -31.74 16.39
CA GLU A 152 -28.13 -32.48 17.10
C GLU A 152 -27.15 -31.54 17.84
N ILE A 153 -26.84 -30.39 17.23
CA ILE A 153 -25.78 -29.48 17.69
C ILE A 153 -26.33 -28.39 18.62
N LEU A 154 -27.41 -27.74 18.19
CA LEU A 154 -28.04 -26.61 18.87
C LEU A 154 -29.06 -27.09 19.91
N LYS A 155 -28.99 -26.54 21.11
CA LYS A 155 -29.93 -26.84 22.21
C LYS A 155 -30.89 -25.66 22.45
N PRO A 156 -32.17 -25.90 22.80
CA PRO A 156 -33.09 -24.81 23.12
C PRO A 156 -32.63 -23.97 24.31
N LEU A 157 -32.71 -22.64 24.16
CA LEU A 157 -32.50 -21.69 25.25
C LEU A 157 -33.67 -21.75 26.23
N LYS A 158 -33.38 -21.86 27.53
CA LYS A 158 -34.42 -21.88 28.56
C LYS A 158 -35.08 -20.50 28.67
N ARG A 159 -36.37 -20.43 28.31
CA ARG A 159 -37.18 -19.21 28.42
C ARG A 159 -37.43 -18.84 29.88
N LEU A 160 -37.35 -17.55 30.20
CA LEU A 160 -37.56 -16.99 31.54
C LEU A 160 -38.94 -16.33 31.70
N THR A 161 -39.50 -15.76 30.64
CA THR A 161 -40.80 -15.06 30.67
C THR A 161 -41.94 -15.90 30.08
N GLY A 162 -43.17 -15.75 30.63
CA GLY A 162 -44.44 -16.22 30.03
C GLY A 162 -44.74 -15.56 28.66
N PRO A 163 -45.88 -15.83 27.99
CA PRO A 163 -46.03 -15.84 26.53
C PRO A 163 -45.75 -14.49 25.86
N GLY A 164 -44.47 -14.16 25.67
CA GLY A 164 -43.99 -13.09 24.79
C GLY A 164 -43.80 -13.62 23.36
N HIS A 165 -43.15 -12.80 22.52
CA HIS A 165 -42.89 -13.08 21.10
C HIS A 165 -42.51 -14.55 20.86
N GLN A 166 -43.29 -15.24 20.03
CA GLN A 166 -43.05 -16.63 19.66
C GLN A 166 -41.87 -16.71 18.70
N CYS A 167 -40.65 -16.77 19.23
CA CYS A 167 -39.43 -17.01 18.45
C CYS A 167 -38.77 -18.34 18.81
N LEU A 168 -38.09 -18.92 17.82
CA LEU A 168 -37.13 -20.00 17.98
C LEU A 168 -35.84 -19.41 18.57
N ALA A 169 -35.31 -20.02 19.63
CA ALA A 169 -34.04 -19.61 20.24
C ALA A 169 -33.24 -20.86 20.64
N LEU A 170 -32.16 -21.13 19.92
CA LEU A 170 -31.24 -22.24 20.18
C LEU A 170 -29.80 -21.75 20.35
N ILE A 171 -28.97 -22.53 21.05
CA ILE A 171 -27.57 -22.20 21.35
C ILE A 171 -26.66 -23.43 21.29
N THR A 172 -25.42 -23.25 20.82
CA THR A 172 -24.32 -24.19 21.03
C THR A 172 -23.13 -23.50 21.67
N HIS A 173 -22.30 -24.30 22.35
CA HIS A 173 -21.15 -23.84 23.13
C HIS A 173 -19.86 -24.34 22.48
N ARG A 174 -18.83 -23.51 22.48
CA ARG A 174 -17.49 -23.89 22.01
C ARG A 174 -16.96 -25.14 22.70
N SER A 175 -17.16 -25.25 24.02
CA SER A 175 -16.74 -26.41 24.84
C SER A 175 -17.21 -27.78 24.35
N LYS A 176 -18.29 -27.84 23.55
CA LYS A 176 -18.75 -29.11 22.93
C LYS A 176 -17.92 -29.52 21.71
N HIS A 177 -17.28 -28.56 21.05
CA HIS A 177 -16.49 -28.76 19.84
C HIS A 177 -14.97 -28.74 20.13
N PHE A 178 -14.55 -27.97 21.14
CA PHE A 178 -13.18 -27.87 21.62
C PHE A 178 -13.18 -27.91 23.16
N PRO A 179 -12.64 -28.96 23.80
CA PRO A 179 -12.54 -29.00 25.25
C PRO A 179 -11.66 -27.85 25.76
N CYS A 180 -11.97 -27.36 26.96
CA CYS A 180 -11.14 -26.37 27.65
C CYS A 180 -9.84 -27.05 28.09
N LEU A 181 -8.69 -26.45 27.79
CA LEU A 181 -7.41 -27.02 28.18
C LEU A 181 -7.22 -26.89 29.69
N HIS A 182 -6.81 -27.98 30.36
CA HIS A 182 -6.46 -27.92 31.76
C HIS A 182 -5.00 -27.47 31.91
N VAL A 183 -4.77 -26.29 32.47
CA VAL A 183 -3.42 -25.75 32.68
C VAL A 183 -2.97 -26.02 34.12
N ARG A 184 -1.81 -26.66 34.27
CA ARG A 184 -1.18 -26.97 35.55
C ARG A 184 0.33 -26.70 35.55
N PRO A 185 0.98 -26.58 36.71
CA PRO A 185 2.44 -26.51 36.79
C PRO A 185 3.11 -27.73 36.13
N ALA A 186 4.21 -27.48 35.43
CA ALA A 186 5.03 -28.52 34.80
C ALA A 186 5.80 -29.35 35.84
N ARG A 187 6.00 -30.63 35.51
CA ARG A 187 6.74 -31.65 36.28
C ARG A 187 7.91 -32.16 35.45
N VAL A 188 8.91 -32.73 36.10
CA VAL A 188 10.08 -33.32 35.41
C VAL A 188 9.65 -34.47 34.50
N GLU A 189 8.63 -35.23 34.91
CA GLU A 189 8.01 -36.33 34.15
C GLU A 189 7.41 -35.85 32.82
N ASP A 190 6.98 -34.59 32.71
CA ASP A 190 6.40 -34.04 31.48
C ASP A 190 7.47 -33.83 30.38
N TYR A 191 8.77 -33.95 30.69
CA TYR A 191 9.87 -33.69 29.73
C TYR A 191 9.75 -34.55 28.46
N ASP A 192 9.46 -35.84 28.62
CA ASP A 192 9.35 -36.79 27.51
C ASP A 192 8.17 -36.48 26.58
N ASP A 193 7.10 -35.85 27.11
CA ASP A 193 5.93 -35.43 26.33
C ASP A 193 6.13 -34.05 25.67
N ILE A 194 6.91 -33.17 26.29
CA ILE A 194 7.20 -31.81 25.79
C ILE A 194 8.17 -31.85 24.60
N MET A 195 9.20 -32.70 24.64
CA MET A 195 10.24 -32.74 23.62
C MET A 195 9.70 -33.05 22.20
N PRO A 196 8.79 -34.02 21.99
CA PRO A 196 8.15 -34.25 20.70
C PRO A 196 7.39 -33.03 20.15
N LEU A 197 6.81 -32.19 21.01
CA LEU A 197 6.13 -30.96 20.59
C LEU A 197 7.13 -29.96 19.99
N PHE A 198 8.28 -29.78 20.63
CA PHE A 198 9.36 -28.96 20.10
C PHE A 198 9.96 -29.54 18.80
N GLU A 199 10.10 -30.86 18.68
CA GLU A 199 10.61 -31.49 17.45
C GLU A 199 9.65 -31.33 16.26
N LYS A 200 8.33 -31.42 16.49
CA LYS A 200 7.33 -31.11 15.47
C LYS A 200 7.40 -29.63 15.04
N GLN A 201 7.61 -28.71 15.98
CA GLN A 201 7.75 -27.28 15.71
C GLN A 201 9.13 -26.86 15.16
N ARG A 202 10.21 -27.66 15.33
CA ARG A 202 11.56 -27.38 14.79
C ARG A 202 11.59 -27.20 13.27
N LYS A 203 10.55 -27.62 12.56
CA LYS A 203 10.36 -27.35 11.13
C LYS A 203 9.87 -25.91 10.84
N GLN A 204 9.65 -25.08 11.86
CA GLN A 204 9.23 -23.68 11.78
C GLN A 204 10.25 -22.76 12.52
N PRO A 205 10.61 -21.60 11.96
CA PRO A 205 11.74 -20.78 12.42
C PRO A 205 11.38 -19.81 13.56
N VAL A 206 10.62 -20.27 14.57
CA VAL A 206 9.93 -19.35 15.50
C VAL A 206 10.76 -18.90 16.71
N PHE A 207 11.81 -19.63 17.11
CA PHE A 207 12.57 -19.29 18.32
C PHE A 207 14.08 -19.56 18.19
N ASP A 208 14.92 -18.58 18.52
CA ASP A 208 16.33 -18.80 18.90
C ASP A 208 16.32 -19.62 20.20
N GLN A 209 16.58 -20.92 20.15
CA GLN A 209 16.47 -21.76 21.35
C GLN A 209 17.80 -21.86 22.14
N PRO A 210 17.81 -21.50 23.44
CA PRO A 210 18.63 -22.20 24.42
C PRO A 210 18.10 -23.64 24.61
N TYR A 211 18.99 -24.59 24.88
CA TYR A 211 18.64 -26.00 25.08
C TYR A 211 17.72 -26.16 26.30
N LEU A 212 16.48 -26.63 26.10
CA LEU A 212 15.62 -27.08 27.20
C LEU A 212 16.21 -28.37 27.81
N SER A 213 16.77 -28.29 29.01
CA SER A 213 17.23 -29.44 29.78
C SER A 213 16.20 -29.86 30.82
N ALA A 214 16.25 -31.12 31.26
CA ALA A 214 15.43 -31.58 32.39
C ALA A 214 15.75 -30.78 33.67
N GLU A 215 17.01 -30.36 33.86
CA GLU A 215 17.46 -29.49 34.95
C GLU A 215 16.77 -28.12 34.94
N LEU A 216 16.45 -27.58 33.76
CA LEU A 216 15.72 -26.32 33.61
C LEU A 216 14.26 -26.46 34.10
N LEU A 217 13.62 -27.62 33.95
CA LEU A 217 12.28 -27.88 34.52
C LEU A 217 12.32 -28.09 36.04
N GLU A 218 13.46 -28.55 36.56
CA GLU A 218 13.69 -28.81 37.98
C GLU A 218 14.07 -27.53 38.75
N ALA A 219 14.77 -26.59 38.10
CA ALA A 219 15.12 -25.27 38.61
C ALA A 219 13.89 -24.34 38.71
N LYS A 220 13.08 -24.54 39.75
CA LYS A 220 12.03 -23.60 40.18
C LYS A 220 12.65 -22.52 41.06
N SER A 221 12.71 -21.29 40.58
CA SER A 221 12.98 -20.10 41.40
C SER A 221 11.69 -19.34 41.67
N GLU A 222 11.70 -18.42 42.66
CA GLU A 222 10.57 -17.49 42.86
C GLU A 222 10.28 -16.66 41.61
N ASP A 223 11.31 -16.39 40.80
CA ASP A 223 11.22 -15.56 39.60
C ASP A 223 10.98 -16.36 38.30
N CYS A 224 10.89 -17.69 38.33
CA CYS A 224 10.72 -18.51 37.12
C CYS A 224 9.73 -19.66 37.31
N HIS A 225 8.74 -19.74 36.41
CA HIS A 225 7.70 -20.75 36.45
C HIS A 225 7.50 -21.41 35.10
N SER A 226 7.06 -22.67 35.13
CA SER A 226 6.74 -23.46 33.94
C SER A 226 5.37 -24.13 34.12
N ALA A 227 4.55 -24.12 33.07
CA ALA A 227 3.23 -24.72 33.06
C ALA A 227 3.02 -25.56 31.78
N VAL A 228 2.22 -26.61 31.90
CA VAL A 228 1.76 -27.45 30.80
C VAL A 228 0.25 -27.36 30.67
N CYS A 229 -0.26 -27.53 29.45
CA CYS A 229 -1.68 -27.76 29.22
C CYS A 229 -1.91 -29.22 28.81
N GLU A 230 -2.93 -29.85 29.41
CA GLU A 230 -3.27 -31.25 29.17
C GLU A 230 -4.75 -31.44 28.83
N ILE A 231 -5.01 -32.45 28.00
CA ILE A 231 -6.34 -33.00 27.72
C ILE A 231 -6.28 -34.49 28.03
N ASP A 232 -7.22 -34.98 28.85
CA ASP A 232 -7.34 -36.40 29.21
C ASP A 232 -6.02 -37.02 29.71
N GLY A 233 -5.17 -36.22 30.36
CA GLY A 233 -3.86 -36.62 30.90
C GLY A 233 -2.70 -36.60 29.92
N VAL A 234 -2.89 -36.15 28.67
CA VAL A 234 -1.83 -35.98 27.66
C VAL A 234 -1.44 -34.52 27.56
N VAL A 235 -0.14 -34.22 27.66
CA VAL A 235 0.41 -32.87 27.47
C VAL A 235 0.32 -32.46 26.01
N VAL A 236 -0.34 -31.33 25.76
CA VAL A 236 -0.53 -30.77 24.41
C VAL A 236 0.12 -29.39 24.23
N GLY A 237 0.73 -28.83 25.27
CA GLY A 237 1.47 -27.58 25.20
C GLY A 237 2.23 -27.24 26.48
N PHE A 238 3.18 -26.32 26.36
CA PHE A 238 4.13 -25.93 27.39
C PHE A 238 4.46 -24.43 27.30
N ILE A 239 4.59 -23.77 28.45
CA ILE A 239 5.00 -22.38 28.58
C ILE A 239 5.98 -22.21 29.75
N ARG A 240 7.04 -21.41 29.54
CA ARG A 240 7.98 -20.97 30.58
C ARG A 240 8.01 -19.46 30.67
N VAL A 241 7.92 -18.92 31.88
CA VAL A 241 7.86 -17.48 32.18
C VAL A 241 8.89 -17.10 33.26
N THR A 242 9.38 -15.86 33.20
CA THR A 242 10.26 -15.28 34.22
C THR A 242 9.91 -13.83 34.58
N ALA A 243 10.10 -13.44 35.84
CA ALA A 243 10.02 -12.05 36.29
C ALA A 243 11.32 -11.25 36.05
N ASP A 244 12.42 -11.92 35.70
CA ASP A 244 13.68 -11.26 35.36
C ASP A 244 13.63 -10.68 33.95
N VAL A 245 13.30 -9.38 33.86
CA VAL A 245 13.15 -8.64 32.62
C VAL A 245 14.12 -7.46 32.59
N ASP A 246 15.01 -7.45 31.61
CA ASP A 246 15.88 -6.31 31.35
C ASP A 246 15.11 -5.18 30.64
N LEU A 247 14.46 -4.35 31.43
CA LEU A 247 13.72 -3.18 30.94
C LEU A 247 14.64 -2.14 30.29
N SER A 248 15.92 -2.09 30.65
CA SER A 248 16.86 -1.12 30.08
C SER A 248 17.07 -1.37 28.59
N VAL A 249 17.20 -2.64 28.21
CA VAL A 249 17.28 -3.05 26.80
C VAL A 249 15.97 -2.79 26.07
N LEU A 250 14.81 -3.04 26.70
CA LEU A 250 13.53 -2.79 26.05
C LEU A 250 13.27 -1.28 25.82
N HIS A 251 13.53 -0.42 26.81
CA HIS A 251 13.41 1.03 26.68
C HIS A 251 14.35 1.62 25.64
N ALA A 252 15.53 1.04 25.46
CA ALA A 252 16.48 1.51 24.45
C ALA A 252 16.05 1.17 23.00
N ASN A 253 15.14 0.23 22.80
CA ASN A 253 14.84 -0.34 21.47
C ASN A 253 13.36 -0.24 21.05
N PHE A 254 12.43 -0.01 21.97
CA PHE A 254 10.98 0.01 21.71
C PHE A 254 10.31 1.24 22.32
N GLU A 255 9.21 1.69 21.70
CA GLU A 255 8.41 2.82 22.16
C GLU A 255 7.49 2.41 23.32
N LEU A 256 8.02 2.51 24.54
CA LEU A 256 7.32 2.07 25.77
C LEU A 256 6.64 3.19 26.55
N SER A 257 6.75 4.45 26.09
CA SER A 257 6.18 5.63 26.77
C SER A 257 4.67 5.56 26.96
N GLU A 258 3.98 4.75 26.18
CA GLU A 258 2.52 4.63 26.19
C GLU A 258 2.02 3.55 27.18
N PHE A 259 2.92 2.78 27.77
CA PHE A 259 2.63 1.74 28.75
C PHE A 259 3.03 2.21 30.15
N ASP A 260 2.35 3.26 30.63
CA ASP A 260 2.54 3.78 31.98
C ASP A 260 2.36 2.67 33.04
N GLY A 261 3.27 2.64 34.01
CA GLY A 261 3.28 1.63 35.07
C GLY A 261 4.04 0.34 34.76
N LEU A 262 4.74 0.24 33.61
CA LEU A 262 5.68 -0.87 33.35
C LEU A 262 6.83 -0.90 34.38
N CYS A 263 7.20 0.28 34.89
CA CYS A 263 8.15 0.48 35.98
C CYS A 263 7.41 1.00 37.22
N ASN A 264 7.60 0.35 38.37
CA ASN A 264 7.10 0.89 39.64
C ASN A 264 7.96 2.09 40.05
N VAL A 265 7.45 3.31 39.86
CA VAL A 265 8.07 4.52 40.41
C VAL A 265 7.80 4.54 41.91
N GLN A 266 8.81 4.23 42.73
CA GLN A 266 8.74 4.51 44.16
C GLN A 266 8.68 6.03 44.35
N GLN A 267 7.55 6.53 44.85
CA GLN A 267 7.50 7.90 45.37
C GLN A 267 8.50 7.99 46.53
N PRO A 268 9.36 9.02 46.59
CA PRO A 268 10.22 9.22 47.76
C PRO A 268 9.34 9.53 48.97
N GLU A 269 9.41 8.67 49.98
CA GLU A 269 8.91 8.95 51.33
C GLU A 269 9.49 10.30 51.81
N PRO A 270 8.72 11.17 52.47
CA PRO A 270 9.23 12.44 52.96
C PRO A 270 10.21 12.22 54.11
N ASP A 271 11.48 12.53 53.86
CA ASP A 271 12.58 12.46 54.84
C ASP A 271 12.27 13.23 56.14
N GLY A 272 12.38 12.53 57.27
CA GLY A 272 12.55 13.12 58.59
C GLY A 272 13.95 13.75 58.77
N PRO A 273 14.14 14.68 59.71
CA PRO A 273 15.24 15.63 59.66
C PRO A 273 16.60 15.04 60.05
N ALA A 274 17.60 15.54 59.32
CA ALA A 274 19.02 15.20 59.35
C ALA A 274 19.69 15.28 60.74
N ALA A 275 20.59 14.33 60.99
CA ALA A 275 21.64 14.45 62.00
C ALA A 275 23.00 14.51 61.31
N GLN A 276 23.74 15.56 61.67
CA GLN A 276 25.07 15.95 61.22
C GLN A 276 26.14 14.92 61.58
N SER A 277 27.16 14.76 60.74
CA SER A 277 28.55 14.83 61.21
C SER A 277 29.54 15.00 60.05
N ASP A 278 30.52 15.83 60.35
CA ASP A 278 31.57 16.43 59.54
C ASP A 278 32.65 15.45 59.03
N PRO A 279 33.50 15.92 58.07
CA PRO A 279 34.41 15.11 57.28
C PRO A 279 35.81 15.00 57.92
N SER A 280 36.59 14.01 57.48
CA SER A 280 38.05 14.09 57.55
C SER A 280 38.66 13.55 56.26
N GLU A 281 39.64 14.32 55.82
CA GLU A 281 40.31 14.33 54.53
C GLU A 281 41.44 13.29 54.44
N ASP A 282 41.92 13.13 53.20
CA ASP A 282 43.30 12.84 52.75
C ASP A 282 43.36 11.62 51.82
N GLU A 283 44.00 11.65 50.64
CA GLU A 283 44.70 12.64 49.82
C GLU A 283 44.76 11.97 48.41
N LYS A 284 44.34 12.65 47.33
CA LYS A 284 45.20 13.34 46.32
C LYS A 284 46.33 12.45 45.78
N GLU A 285 46.42 12.18 44.48
CA GLU A 285 46.91 13.07 43.40
C GLU A 285 46.83 12.27 42.06
N GLN A 286 46.66 12.78 40.83
CA GLN A 286 46.72 14.12 40.24
C GLN A 286 46.24 14.07 38.75
N THR A 287 45.33 14.99 38.39
CA THR A 287 45.46 16.00 37.30
C THR A 287 45.17 15.57 35.84
N GLN A 288 43.97 15.82 35.32
CA GLN A 288 43.43 17.07 34.72
C GLN A 288 44.06 17.50 33.38
N THR A 289 43.26 17.45 32.32
CA THR A 289 42.93 18.67 31.56
C THR A 289 41.53 18.53 30.93
N SER A 290 40.61 19.34 31.45
CA SER A 290 39.31 19.73 30.93
C SER A 290 39.49 20.64 29.69
N THR A 291 38.53 21.06 28.87
CA THR A 291 37.09 21.29 29.02
C THR A 291 36.58 21.67 27.61
N LEU A 292 35.36 21.24 27.24
CA LEU A 292 34.34 21.99 26.47
C LEU A 292 33.29 20.99 25.95
N GLN A 293 32.44 20.49 26.84
CA GLN A 293 31.12 19.93 26.52
C GLN A 293 30.20 20.21 27.72
N GLN A 294 29.41 21.26 27.61
CA GLN A 294 28.21 21.49 28.40
C GLN A 294 27.29 22.35 27.54
N GLU A 295 26.33 21.68 26.90
CA GLU A 295 24.92 22.09 26.75
C GLU A 295 24.23 21.11 25.80
N GLU A 296 23.75 20.00 26.38
CA GLU A 296 22.55 19.25 25.95
C GLU A 296 22.28 18.17 27.01
N ALA A 297 21.76 18.62 28.15
CA ALA A 297 21.18 17.76 29.16
C ALA A 297 19.67 18.02 29.18
N GLN A 298 18.95 17.42 28.23
CA GLN A 298 17.54 17.11 28.44
C GLN A 298 17.49 15.77 29.20
N SER A 299 16.87 15.85 30.38
CA SER A 299 16.68 14.83 31.40
C SER A 299 16.53 13.38 30.92
N THR A 300 17.62 12.61 30.94
CA THR A 300 17.56 11.15 31.08
C THR A 300 17.63 10.82 32.57
N GLY A 301 16.48 10.67 33.22
CA GLY A 301 16.41 10.10 34.56
C GLY A 301 16.74 8.61 34.51
N THR A 302 17.73 8.17 35.27
CA THR A 302 18.07 6.74 35.41
C THR A 302 16.91 6.03 36.12
N VAL A 303 16.12 5.25 35.37
CA VAL A 303 14.98 4.49 35.91
C VAL A 303 15.50 3.26 36.66
N SER A 304 15.73 3.40 37.97
CA SER A 304 15.98 2.29 38.90
C SER A 304 14.67 1.92 39.62
N GLY A 305 13.76 1.26 38.93
CA GLY A 305 12.50 0.74 39.49
C GLY A 305 12.37 -0.77 39.27
N LYS A 306 11.74 -1.50 40.21
CA LYS A 306 11.38 -2.91 40.01
C LYS A 306 10.41 -3.03 38.82
N SER A 307 10.65 -4.01 37.94
CA SER A 307 9.78 -4.32 36.80
C SER A 307 8.39 -4.76 37.27
N ASN A 308 7.33 -4.18 36.69
CA ASN A 308 5.94 -4.61 36.85
C ASN A 308 5.53 -5.61 35.75
N ALA A 309 6.50 -6.35 35.20
CA ALA A 309 6.31 -7.24 34.08
C ALA A 309 7.04 -8.57 34.24
N PHE A 310 6.45 -9.64 33.71
CA PHE A 310 7.12 -10.93 33.47
C PHE A 310 7.19 -11.24 31.97
N CYS A 311 8.15 -12.06 31.55
CA CYS A 311 8.42 -12.39 30.16
C CYS A 311 8.22 -13.89 29.88
N ILE A 312 7.58 -14.22 28.75
CA ILE A 312 7.50 -15.57 28.20
C ILE A 312 8.84 -15.90 27.52
N GLN A 313 9.56 -16.88 28.07
CA GLN A 313 10.85 -17.33 27.55
C GLN A 313 10.70 -18.42 26.49
N LEU A 314 9.77 -19.37 26.72
CA LEU A 314 9.51 -20.50 25.83
C LEU A 314 8.01 -20.74 25.74
N PHE A 315 7.53 -21.03 24.54
CA PHE A 315 6.14 -21.38 24.27
C PHE A 315 6.07 -22.41 23.13
N VAL A 316 5.31 -23.49 23.35
CA VAL A 316 4.98 -24.49 22.32
C VAL A 316 3.59 -25.06 22.61
N ILE A 317 2.82 -25.31 21.56
CA ILE A 317 1.51 -25.96 21.65
C ILE A 317 1.29 -26.79 20.39
N ASP A 318 0.60 -27.93 20.51
CA ASP A 318 0.21 -28.71 19.34
C ASP A 318 -0.75 -27.88 18.47
N LYS A 319 -0.55 -27.95 17.15
CA LYS A 319 -1.28 -27.18 16.14
C LYS A 319 -2.80 -27.39 16.22
N GLU A 320 -3.26 -28.56 16.67
CA GLU A 320 -4.70 -28.83 16.83
C GLU A 320 -5.36 -28.00 17.94
N TYR A 321 -4.58 -27.53 18.91
CA TYR A 321 -5.03 -26.78 20.09
C TYR A 321 -4.51 -25.35 20.14
N GLU A 322 -3.84 -24.89 19.08
CA GLU A 322 -3.19 -23.57 19.01
C GLU A 322 -4.15 -22.41 19.31
N THR A 323 -5.43 -22.52 18.93
CA THR A 323 -6.45 -21.49 19.22
C THR A 323 -6.88 -21.43 20.68
N ARG A 324 -6.49 -22.40 21.49
CA ARG A 324 -6.70 -22.44 22.95
C ARG A 324 -5.46 -21.99 23.72
N SER A 325 -4.42 -21.49 23.06
CA SER A 325 -3.22 -20.98 23.72
C SER A 325 -3.50 -19.88 24.76
N VAL A 326 -4.59 -19.14 24.59
CA VAL A 326 -5.05 -18.11 25.54
C VAL A 326 -5.37 -18.67 26.93
N ASP A 327 -5.70 -19.97 27.05
CA ASP A 327 -5.99 -20.63 28.33
C ASP A 327 -4.79 -20.58 29.29
N PHE A 328 -3.55 -20.43 28.77
CA PHE A 328 -2.35 -20.25 29.60
C PHE A 328 -2.35 -18.90 30.34
N ILE A 329 -2.90 -17.85 29.73
CA ILE A 329 -2.69 -16.47 30.20
C ILE A 329 -3.30 -16.23 31.61
N PRO A 330 -4.56 -16.63 31.91
CA PRO A 330 -5.09 -16.51 33.26
C PRO A 330 -4.32 -17.31 34.31
N HIS A 331 -3.71 -18.44 33.93
CA HIS A 331 -2.91 -19.26 34.84
C HIS A 331 -1.59 -18.58 35.18
N ILE A 332 -0.85 -18.06 34.19
CA ILE A 332 0.45 -17.41 34.43
C ILE A 332 0.30 -16.11 35.24
N PHE A 333 -0.75 -15.31 35.03
CA PHE A 333 -1.00 -14.12 35.85
C PHE A 333 -1.38 -14.43 37.30
N LYS A 334 -1.91 -15.64 37.59
CA LYS A 334 -2.12 -16.09 38.98
C LYS A 334 -0.82 -16.45 39.68
N LEU A 335 0.21 -16.85 38.94
CA LEU A 335 1.53 -17.15 39.50
C LEU A 335 2.27 -15.87 39.92
N PHE A 336 2.00 -14.75 39.24
CA PHE A 336 2.58 -13.44 39.55
C PHE A 336 1.50 -12.42 39.95
N PRO A 337 0.90 -12.52 41.15
CA PRO A 337 -0.21 -11.65 41.57
C PRO A 337 0.15 -10.15 41.59
N ASP A 338 1.42 -9.81 41.81
CA ASP A 338 1.87 -8.41 41.93
C ASP A 338 2.30 -7.77 40.59
N LEU A 339 2.39 -8.57 39.51
CA LEU A 339 2.80 -8.09 38.18
C LEU A 339 1.60 -7.94 37.25
N ASN A 340 1.54 -6.83 36.52
CA ASN A 340 0.40 -6.49 35.67
C ASN A 340 0.68 -6.66 34.17
N PHE A 341 1.94 -6.82 33.77
CA PHE A 341 2.31 -6.98 32.36
C PHE A 341 2.94 -8.34 32.06
N CYS A 342 2.56 -8.91 30.91
CA CYS A 342 3.16 -10.09 30.30
C CYS A 342 3.82 -9.69 28.98
N ILE A 343 5.08 -10.02 28.81
CA ILE A 343 5.90 -9.64 27.66
C ILE A 343 6.32 -10.88 26.88
N ILE A 344 6.38 -10.79 25.55
CA ILE A 344 7.03 -11.80 24.72
C ILE A 344 7.82 -11.12 23.60
N THR A 345 9.04 -11.62 23.37
CA THR A 345 9.85 -11.20 22.22
C THR A 345 9.89 -12.32 21.19
N VAL A 346 9.65 -11.97 19.93
CA VAL A 346 9.56 -12.94 18.83
C VAL A 346 10.52 -12.51 17.72
N PRO A 347 11.26 -13.43 17.08
CA PRO A 347 12.07 -13.08 15.91
C PRO A 347 11.25 -12.41 14.82
N SER A 348 11.80 -11.35 14.20
CA SER A 348 11.11 -10.59 13.13
C SER A 348 10.72 -11.41 11.90
N GLY A 349 11.38 -12.55 11.66
CA GLY A 349 11.04 -13.48 10.57
C GLY A 349 9.98 -14.53 10.91
N ALA A 350 9.51 -14.61 12.16
CA ALA A 350 8.56 -15.62 12.57
C ALA A 350 7.10 -15.21 12.26
N PRO A 351 6.25 -16.15 11.81
CA PRO A 351 4.83 -15.88 11.59
C PRO A 351 4.11 -15.58 12.92
N VAL A 352 3.11 -14.71 12.86
CA VAL A 352 2.25 -14.43 14.02
C VAL A 352 1.37 -15.65 14.32
N PHE A 353 1.41 -16.13 15.56
CA PHE A 353 0.63 -17.26 16.05
C PHE A 353 -0.53 -16.80 16.96
N PRO A 354 -1.60 -17.61 17.15
CA PRO A 354 -2.84 -17.23 17.84
C PRO A 354 -2.66 -16.61 19.24
N LEU A 355 -1.66 -17.03 20.02
CA LEU A 355 -1.41 -16.43 21.34
C LEU A 355 -1.18 -14.91 21.26
N LEU A 356 -0.45 -14.46 20.24
CA LEU A 356 -0.10 -13.05 20.03
C LEU A 356 -1.31 -12.19 19.68
N GLN A 357 -2.46 -12.77 19.31
CA GLN A 357 -3.69 -12.01 19.04
C GLN A 357 -4.23 -11.31 20.30
N ASN A 358 -3.83 -11.77 21.49
CA ASN A 358 -4.19 -11.15 22.79
C ASN A 358 -3.12 -10.15 23.28
N PHE A 359 -2.09 -9.90 22.47
CA PHE A 359 -1.00 -8.99 22.80
C PHE A 359 -1.03 -7.78 21.87
N VAL A 360 -0.60 -6.66 22.41
CA VAL A 360 -0.37 -5.43 21.67
C VAL A 360 1.07 -5.46 21.17
N ARG A 361 1.25 -5.31 19.85
CA ARG A 361 2.58 -5.15 19.27
C ARG A 361 3.10 -3.76 19.61
N VAL A 362 4.30 -3.68 20.17
CA VAL A 362 4.96 -2.41 20.45
C VAL A 362 5.76 -1.97 19.23
N PRO A 363 5.53 -0.76 18.70
CA PRO A 363 6.35 -0.20 17.64
C PRO A 363 7.83 -0.11 18.02
N SER A 364 8.69 -0.27 17.02
CA SER A 364 10.12 -0.06 17.14
C SER A 364 10.56 0.95 16.09
N GLY A 365 11.43 1.88 16.45
CA GLY A 365 11.99 2.85 15.50
C GLY A 365 12.72 2.17 14.32
N PRO A 366 12.78 2.83 13.15
CA PRO A 366 13.38 2.27 11.93
C PRO A 366 14.90 2.00 12.05
N THR A 367 15.55 2.53 13.08
CA THR A 367 16.97 2.35 13.37
C THR A 367 17.26 1.25 14.39
N ASN A 368 16.22 0.56 14.91
CA ASN A 368 16.38 -0.50 15.89
C ASN A 368 17.07 -1.73 15.27
N LEU A 369 18.29 -2.01 15.73
CA LEU A 369 19.14 -3.10 15.25
C LEU A 369 18.69 -4.49 15.73
N LEU A 370 17.83 -4.60 16.75
CA LEU A 370 17.31 -5.87 17.21
C LEU A 370 16.38 -6.50 16.16
N SER A 371 16.67 -7.74 15.78
CA SER A 371 15.83 -8.53 14.86
C SER A 371 14.67 -9.22 15.59
N ARG A 372 14.07 -8.52 16.56
CA ARG A 372 12.97 -9.03 17.39
C ARG A 372 11.81 -8.03 17.44
N GLU A 373 10.60 -8.55 17.47
CA GLU A 373 9.37 -7.83 17.78
C GLU A 373 9.05 -7.98 19.27
N LEU A 374 8.45 -6.93 19.84
CA LEU A 374 7.98 -6.91 21.22
C LEU A 374 6.46 -6.90 21.25
N TYR A 375 5.89 -7.77 22.07
CA TYR A 375 4.46 -7.88 22.31
C TYR A 375 4.20 -7.79 23.81
N ILE A 376 3.22 -6.97 24.18
CA ILE A 376 2.84 -6.72 25.58
C ILE A 376 1.36 -7.03 25.78
N CYS A 377 1.04 -7.74 26.85
CA CYS A 377 -0.32 -7.99 27.30
C CYS A 377 -0.46 -7.48 28.74
N HIS A 378 -1.47 -6.67 29.00
CA HIS A 378 -1.78 -6.17 30.35
C HIS A 378 -2.89 -7.00 30.99
N ARG A 379 -2.83 -7.20 32.31
CA ARG A 379 -3.80 -8.00 33.07
C ARG A 379 -5.24 -7.52 32.88
N ALA A 380 -5.48 -6.21 32.88
CA ALA A 380 -6.81 -5.65 32.65
C ALA A 380 -7.37 -5.98 31.24
N GLY A 381 -6.48 -6.17 30.26
CA GLY A 381 -6.86 -6.57 28.90
C GLY A 381 -7.33 -8.02 28.78
N LEU A 382 -7.23 -8.83 29.84
CA LEU A 382 -7.69 -10.22 29.87
C LEU A 382 -9.15 -10.37 30.23
N TRP A 383 -9.70 -9.39 30.95
CA TRP A 383 -11.12 -9.35 31.27
C TRP A 383 -11.90 -8.70 30.13
N ALA A 384 -11.68 -9.22 28.92
CA ALA A 384 -12.37 -8.81 27.69
C ALA A 384 -13.91 -8.72 27.83
N LEU A 385 -14.49 -9.51 28.74
CA LEU A 385 -15.92 -9.49 29.05
C LEU A 385 -16.39 -8.21 29.77
N SER A 386 -15.49 -7.38 30.31
CA SER A 386 -15.85 -6.13 30.98
C SER A 386 -15.76 -4.90 30.07
N VAL A 387 -15.32 -5.06 28.81
CA VAL A 387 -15.28 -3.97 27.84
C VAL A 387 -16.62 -3.88 27.11
N GLU A 388 -17.38 -2.81 27.40
CA GLU A 388 -18.65 -2.51 26.76
C GLU A 388 -18.48 -1.36 25.76
N VAL A 389 -19.10 -1.47 24.59
CA VAL A 389 -19.20 -0.36 23.62
C VAL A 389 -20.63 0.14 23.64
N ARG A 390 -20.82 1.42 23.92
CA ARG A 390 -22.14 2.06 24.01
C ARG A 390 -22.16 3.45 23.40
N PRO A 391 -23.33 3.99 23.03
CA PRO A 391 -23.46 5.39 22.65
C PRO A 391 -22.93 6.32 23.76
N ALA A 392 -22.26 7.40 23.36
CA ALA A 392 -21.71 8.39 24.28
C ALA A 392 -22.84 9.21 24.95
N VAL A 393 -22.67 9.54 26.22
CA VAL A 393 -23.60 10.39 26.99
C VAL A 393 -22.87 11.62 27.55
N PRO A 394 -23.57 12.74 27.83
CA PRO A 394 -22.93 13.97 28.30
C PRO A 394 -22.04 13.81 29.55
N ALA A 395 -22.33 12.81 30.40
CA ALA A 395 -21.52 12.47 31.56
C ALA A 395 -20.11 11.95 31.22
N ASP A 396 -19.89 11.43 30.00
CA ASP A 396 -18.61 10.88 29.55
C ASP A 396 -17.59 11.99 29.20
N ARG A 397 -18.06 13.23 28.98
CA ARG A 397 -17.24 14.35 28.49
C ARG A 397 -15.96 14.62 29.30
N PRO A 398 -15.97 14.60 30.66
CA PRO A 398 -14.74 14.78 31.44
C PRO A 398 -13.76 13.62 31.27
N ALA A 399 -14.25 12.38 31.23
CA ALA A 399 -13.42 11.19 31.07
C ALA A 399 -12.75 11.17 29.68
N VAL A 400 -13.51 11.51 28.62
CA VAL A 400 -12.96 11.67 27.27
C VAL A 400 -11.92 12.79 27.23
N SER A 401 -12.18 13.93 27.88
CA SER A 401 -11.22 15.03 27.95
C SER A 401 -9.90 14.62 28.60
N SER A 402 -9.96 13.75 29.61
CA SER A 402 -8.75 13.20 30.25
C SER A 402 -8.03 12.22 29.33
N LEU A 403 -8.78 11.41 28.55
CA LEU A 403 -8.22 10.43 27.62
C LEU A 403 -7.43 11.07 26.47
N VAL A 404 -7.87 12.23 25.98
CA VAL A 404 -7.31 12.87 24.77
C VAL A 404 -6.35 14.02 25.06
N LYS A 405 -6.08 14.32 26.33
CA LYS A 405 -5.41 15.55 26.78
C LYS A 405 -4.07 15.81 26.08
N ASP A 406 -3.29 14.75 25.85
CA ASP A 406 -1.93 14.85 25.30
C ASP A 406 -1.88 14.52 23.79
N LEU A 407 -3.04 14.34 23.14
CA LEU A 407 -3.13 14.00 21.72
C LEU A 407 -3.25 15.23 20.83
N ASN A 408 -2.60 15.17 19.66
CA ASN A 408 -2.77 16.15 18.61
C ASN A 408 -4.22 16.17 18.09
N LEU A 409 -4.75 17.36 17.80
CA LEU A 409 -6.12 17.57 17.30
C LEU A 409 -7.23 17.14 18.29
N SER A 410 -6.90 16.95 19.57
CA SER A 410 -7.88 16.63 20.62
C SER A 410 -8.98 17.69 20.76
N GLU A 411 -8.66 18.96 20.52
CA GLU A 411 -9.64 20.05 20.52
C GLU A 411 -10.77 19.85 19.50
N PHE A 412 -10.45 19.39 18.28
CA PHE A 412 -11.46 19.12 17.25
C PHE A 412 -12.35 17.95 17.63
N LEU A 413 -11.78 16.90 18.22
CA LEU A 413 -12.55 15.77 18.74
C LEU A 413 -13.54 16.21 19.81
N LEU A 414 -13.08 17.03 20.77
CA LEU A 414 -13.94 17.53 21.84
C LEU A 414 -15.04 18.47 21.30
N GLN A 415 -14.75 19.30 20.30
CA GLN A 415 -15.75 20.14 19.64
C GLN A 415 -16.82 19.30 18.92
N ASP A 416 -16.43 18.28 18.16
CA ASP A 416 -17.39 17.41 17.48
C ASP A 416 -18.19 16.55 18.48
N LEU A 417 -17.61 16.22 19.64
CA LEU A 417 -18.32 15.56 20.75
C LEU A 417 -19.35 16.51 21.41
N ASP A 418 -18.98 17.75 21.67
CA ASP A 418 -19.89 18.75 22.25
C ASP A 418 -21.07 19.02 21.31
N ARG A 419 -20.81 19.12 19.99
CA ARG A 419 -21.86 19.22 18.96
C ARG A 419 -22.76 18.00 18.91
N PHE A 420 -22.21 16.80 19.06
CA PHE A 420 -23.01 15.59 19.15
C PHE A 420 -24.02 15.66 20.31
N TYR A 421 -23.63 16.19 21.47
CA TYR A 421 -24.55 16.35 22.60
C TYR A 421 -25.58 17.48 22.42
N GLU A 422 -25.23 18.55 21.69
CA GLU A 422 -26.10 19.71 21.50
C GLU A 422 -27.10 19.54 20.35
N SER A 423 -26.66 19.03 19.19
CA SER A 423 -27.41 19.06 17.93
C SER A 423 -27.45 17.72 17.19
N HIS A 424 -26.66 16.72 17.61
CA HIS A 424 -26.42 15.47 16.89
C HIS A 424 -25.94 15.64 15.44
N CYS A 425 -25.41 16.83 15.08
CA CYS A 425 -24.95 17.13 13.73
C CYS A 425 -23.60 17.86 13.73
N ASP A 426 -22.82 17.68 12.68
CA ASP A 426 -21.58 18.43 12.47
C ASP A 426 -21.85 19.88 12.03
N THR A 427 -20.79 20.66 11.75
CA THR A 427 -20.91 22.05 11.25
C THR A 427 -21.72 22.19 9.96
N ASN A 428 -21.80 21.12 9.17
CA ASN A 428 -22.47 21.09 7.89
C ASN A 428 -23.88 20.48 8.02
N ALA A 429 -24.41 20.37 9.24
CA ALA A 429 -25.68 19.72 9.56
C ALA A 429 -25.75 18.24 9.14
N VAL A 430 -24.60 17.55 9.07
CA VAL A 430 -24.53 16.11 8.79
C VAL A 430 -24.69 15.33 10.09
N PRO A 431 -25.53 14.27 10.14
CA PRO A 431 -25.71 13.47 11.35
C PRO A 431 -24.39 12.92 11.91
N LEU A 432 -24.17 13.15 13.21
CA LEU A 432 -23.05 12.63 13.99
C LEU A 432 -23.53 11.53 14.93
N GLN A 433 -22.69 10.52 15.11
CA GLN A 433 -22.87 9.49 16.14
C GLN A 433 -21.55 9.29 16.87
N ALA A 434 -21.60 9.26 18.21
CA ALA A 434 -20.44 9.04 19.06
C ALA A 434 -20.64 7.83 19.96
N PHE A 435 -19.58 7.02 20.09
CA PHE A 435 -19.55 5.80 20.88
C PHE A 435 -18.35 5.83 21.82
N VAL A 436 -18.54 5.38 23.05
CA VAL A 436 -17.47 5.19 24.03
C VAL A 436 -17.27 3.70 24.31
N SER A 437 -16.02 3.34 24.56
CA SER A 437 -15.67 2.03 25.10
C SER A 437 -15.37 2.19 26.59
N GLU A 438 -16.08 1.45 27.42
CA GLU A 438 -15.99 1.48 28.87
C GLU A 438 -15.44 0.14 29.37
N ALA A 439 -14.46 0.18 30.28
CA ALA A 439 -13.93 -1.00 30.96
C ALA A 439 -13.90 -0.73 32.47
N ASP A 440 -14.56 -1.59 33.26
CA ASP A 440 -14.64 -1.49 34.72
C ASP A 440 -15.10 -0.11 35.25
N GLY A 441 -16.00 0.57 34.52
CA GLY A 441 -16.51 1.90 34.88
C GLY A 441 -15.68 3.08 34.37
N GLU A 442 -14.55 2.84 33.68
CA GLU A 442 -13.71 3.87 33.09
C GLU A 442 -13.85 3.93 31.57
N VAL A 443 -13.89 5.14 31.00
CA VAL A 443 -13.83 5.33 29.55
C VAL A 443 -12.40 5.08 29.06
N VAL A 444 -12.24 4.09 28.20
CA VAL A 444 -10.94 3.66 27.65
C VAL A 444 -10.79 3.96 26.15
N GLY A 445 -11.88 4.31 25.47
CA GLY A 445 -11.86 4.68 24.05
C GLY A 445 -13.08 5.48 23.62
N ILE A 446 -12.94 6.18 22.49
CA ILE A 446 -14.01 6.95 21.84
C ILE A 446 -13.90 6.84 20.31
N VAL A 447 -15.06 6.73 19.65
CA VAL A 447 -15.19 6.79 18.19
C VAL A 447 -16.31 7.74 17.83
N ILE A 448 -16.03 8.68 16.93
CA ILE A 448 -17.03 9.59 16.38
C ILE A 448 -17.11 9.33 14.88
N ILE A 449 -18.31 9.10 14.39
CA ILE A 449 -18.61 8.87 12.98
C ILE A 449 -19.65 9.90 12.49
N ARG A 450 -19.64 10.15 11.19
CA ARG A 450 -20.68 10.93 10.51
C ARG A 450 -21.18 10.22 9.27
N ASP A 451 -22.37 10.56 8.80
CA ASP A 451 -22.89 10.01 7.54
C ASP A 451 -22.07 10.47 6.33
N GLU A 452 -21.77 9.55 5.40
CA GLU A 452 -20.94 9.84 4.24
C GLU A 452 -21.75 10.53 3.13
N GLN A 453 -21.54 11.84 2.96
CA GLN A 453 -22.26 12.67 1.98
C GLN A 453 -21.69 12.55 0.55
N ASP A 454 -20.40 12.20 0.40
CA ASP A 454 -19.71 12.19 -0.90
C ASP A 454 -19.55 10.76 -1.46
N ILE A 455 -20.48 9.85 -1.14
CA ILE A 455 -20.33 8.44 -1.50
C ILE A 455 -20.24 8.21 -3.02
N GLU A 456 -20.95 9.00 -3.83
CA GLU A 456 -20.83 8.94 -5.30
C GLU A 456 -19.45 9.40 -5.78
N PHE A 457 -18.88 10.45 -5.16
CA PHE A 457 -17.50 10.88 -5.41
C PHE A 457 -16.52 9.75 -5.05
N ILE A 458 -16.66 9.16 -3.87
CA ILE A 458 -15.82 8.04 -3.43
C ILE A 458 -15.90 6.88 -4.42
N ARG A 459 -17.12 6.50 -4.85
CA ARG A 459 -17.33 5.42 -5.81
C ARG A 459 -16.69 5.71 -7.18
N GLY A 460 -16.77 6.96 -7.64
CA GLY A 460 -16.18 7.41 -8.90
C GLY A 460 -14.65 7.56 -8.86
N HIS A 461 -14.08 7.87 -7.68
CA HIS A 461 -12.65 8.18 -7.51
C HIS A 461 -11.83 7.07 -6.87
N TYR A 462 -12.45 6.10 -6.21
CA TYR A 462 -11.77 5.01 -5.51
C TYR A 462 -12.39 3.66 -5.87
N ASN A 463 -11.57 2.62 -5.89
CA ASN A 463 -11.99 1.28 -6.26
C ASN A 463 -12.64 0.51 -5.09
N ILE A 464 -13.68 1.10 -4.46
CA ILE A 464 -14.41 0.48 -3.34
C ILE A 464 -15.14 -0.81 -3.77
N GLU A 465 -15.50 -0.91 -5.05
CA GLU A 465 -16.23 -2.05 -5.60
C GLU A 465 -15.40 -3.34 -5.69
N ASN A 466 -14.08 -3.26 -5.47
CA ASN A 466 -13.25 -4.45 -5.25
C ASN A 466 -13.49 -5.12 -3.89
N PHE A 467 -14.11 -4.41 -2.94
CA PHE A 467 -14.28 -4.85 -1.56
C PHE A 467 -15.73 -4.98 -1.13
N ILE A 468 -16.63 -4.21 -1.75
CA ILE A 468 -18.06 -4.26 -1.48
C ILE A 468 -18.90 -4.26 -2.76
N TYR A 469 -20.05 -4.91 -2.73
CA TYR A 469 -21.06 -4.77 -3.78
C TYR A 469 -21.92 -3.54 -3.52
N PHE A 470 -21.49 -2.39 -4.03
CA PHE A 470 -22.11 -1.09 -3.81
C PHE A 470 -23.66 -1.09 -3.89
N SER A 471 -24.25 -1.81 -4.85
CA SER A 471 -25.71 -1.88 -5.03
C SER A 471 -26.48 -2.55 -3.88
N HIS A 472 -25.81 -3.28 -2.99
CA HIS A 472 -26.38 -3.93 -1.82
C HIS A 472 -26.28 -3.09 -0.55
N HIS A 473 -25.65 -1.91 -0.63
CA HIS A 473 -25.57 -0.95 0.46
C HIS A 473 -26.41 0.29 0.14
N ARG A 474 -27.25 0.70 1.09
CA ARG A 474 -27.99 1.97 0.99
C ARG A 474 -27.05 3.13 1.30
N HIS A 475 -27.33 4.32 0.75
CA HIS A 475 -26.56 5.54 1.03
C HIS A 475 -26.39 5.81 2.53
N GLU A 476 -27.43 5.58 3.33
CA GLU A 476 -27.41 5.74 4.79
C GLU A 476 -26.52 4.73 5.51
N GLU A 477 -26.18 3.59 4.90
CA GLU A 477 -25.34 2.55 5.52
C GLU A 477 -23.82 2.87 5.40
N HIS A 478 -23.47 3.96 4.73
CA HIS A 478 -22.10 4.47 4.57
C HIS A 478 -21.81 5.59 5.58
N ALA A 479 -20.70 5.47 6.30
CA ALA A 479 -20.25 6.46 7.27
C ALA A 479 -18.77 6.79 7.10
N GLN A 480 -18.38 8.00 7.49
CA GLN A 480 -17.00 8.43 7.61
C GLN A 480 -16.57 8.41 9.09
N MET A 481 -15.43 7.81 9.38
CA MET A 481 -14.79 7.88 10.69
C MET A 481 -14.13 9.25 10.87
N ARG A 482 -14.63 10.02 11.84
CA ARG A 482 -14.16 11.38 12.14
C ARG A 482 -13.15 11.43 13.26
N HIS A 483 -13.28 10.58 14.28
CA HIS A 483 -12.31 10.52 15.37
C HIS A 483 -12.25 9.09 15.91
N PHE A 484 -11.06 8.65 16.33
CA PHE A 484 -10.85 7.35 16.95
C PHE A 484 -9.71 7.45 17.96
N VAL A 485 -9.98 7.17 19.22
CA VAL A 485 -8.96 7.10 20.26
C VAL A 485 -9.21 5.86 21.12
N LEU A 486 -8.16 5.07 21.37
CA LEU A 486 -8.24 3.90 22.24
C LEU A 486 -6.94 3.79 23.05
N LYS A 487 -7.07 3.54 24.36
CA LYS A 487 -5.90 3.29 25.23
C LYS A 487 -5.06 2.10 24.69
N PRO A 488 -3.72 2.20 24.69
CA PRO A 488 -2.81 1.18 24.12
C PRO A 488 -3.10 -0.26 24.59
N ILE A 489 -3.37 -0.45 25.88
CA ILE A 489 -3.61 -1.78 26.47
C ILE A 489 -4.88 -2.49 25.96
N PHE A 490 -5.76 -1.78 25.25
CA PHE A 490 -7.00 -2.32 24.68
C PHE A 490 -6.96 -2.44 23.14
N GLN A 491 -5.81 -2.20 22.50
CA GLN A 491 -5.71 -2.22 21.03
C GLN A 491 -6.10 -3.57 20.38
N HIS A 492 -5.92 -4.70 21.08
CA HIS A 492 -6.37 -6.01 20.57
C HIS A 492 -7.91 -6.11 20.44
N PHE A 493 -8.67 -5.24 21.11
CA PHE A 493 -10.13 -5.17 21.02
C PHE A 493 -10.67 -4.38 19.83
N THR A 494 -9.83 -3.73 19.03
CA THR A 494 -10.32 -2.81 17.99
C THR A 494 -11.23 -3.49 16.95
N LYS A 495 -11.01 -4.77 16.63
CA LYS A 495 -11.92 -5.54 15.77
C LYS A 495 -13.32 -5.64 16.34
N HIS A 496 -13.42 -5.95 17.64
CA HIS A 496 -14.69 -5.99 18.35
C HIS A 496 -15.33 -4.61 18.40
N LEU A 497 -14.55 -3.58 18.71
CA LEU A 497 -15.01 -2.20 18.77
C LEU A 497 -15.66 -1.78 17.44
N PHE A 498 -14.97 -1.94 16.31
CA PHE A 498 -15.54 -1.55 15.02
C PHE A 498 -16.76 -2.40 14.61
N LYS A 499 -16.78 -3.69 14.95
CA LYS A 499 -17.97 -4.52 14.78
C LYS A 499 -19.17 -3.93 15.53
N GLU A 500 -18.98 -3.57 16.80
CA GLU A 500 -20.03 -2.99 17.63
C GLU A 500 -20.46 -1.60 17.14
N VAL A 501 -19.52 -0.75 16.74
CA VAL A 501 -19.84 0.57 16.18
C VAL A 501 -20.70 0.42 14.93
N LEU A 502 -20.37 -0.49 14.00
CA LEU A 502 -21.19 -0.74 12.81
C LEU A 502 -22.59 -1.27 13.16
N ARG A 503 -22.69 -2.16 14.15
CA ARG A 503 -23.97 -2.70 14.65
C ARG A 503 -24.83 -1.62 15.30
N LEU A 504 -24.29 -0.88 16.26
CA LEU A 504 -25.01 0.16 17.01
C LEU A 504 -25.41 1.34 16.11
N ALA A 505 -24.57 1.70 15.14
CA ALA A 505 -24.83 2.83 14.25
C ALA A 505 -25.73 2.51 13.05
N HIS A 506 -26.12 1.25 12.88
CA HIS A 506 -26.82 0.75 11.69
C HIS A 506 -26.06 1.02 10.39
N LYS A 507 -24.74 0.90 10.43
CA LYS A 507 -23.86 1.07 9.28
C LYS A 507 -23.29 -0.27 8.81
N SER A 508 -22.83 -0.29 7.56
CA SER A 508 -22.21 -1.46 6.93
C SER A 508 -20.78 -1.18 6.46
N CYS A 509 -20.50 0.09 6.11
CA CYS A 509 -19.22 0.55 5.59
C CYS A 509 -18.77 1.79 6.35
N LEU A 510 -17.53 1.79 6.83
CA LEU A 510 -16.90 2.90 7.50
C LEU A 510 -15.63 3.30 6.73
N TYR A 511 -15.57 4.56 6.30
CA TYR A 511 -14.47 5.12 5.54
C TYR A 511 -13.56 5.97 6.41
N HIS A 512 -12.25 5.83 6.24
CA HIS A 512 -11.26 6.70 6.84
C HIS A 512 -10.52 7.45 5.73
N ARG A 513 -10.62 8.79 5.76
CA ARG A 513 -9.92 9.68 4.84
C ARG A 513 -8.67 10.21 5.54
N LEU A 514 -7.52 10.07 4.89
CA LEU A 514 -6.22 10.53 5.37
C LEU A 514 -5.70 11.60 4.42
N TYR A 515 -5.62 12.83 4.90
CA TYR A 515 -5.13 13.95 4.11
C TYR A 515 -3.62 14.15 4.32
N PRO A 516 -2.90 14.59 3.28
CA PRO A 516 -1.48 14.93 3.41
C PRO A 516 -1.26 16.07 4.42
N PRO A 517 -0.04 16.25 4.95
CA PRO A 517 0.25 17.24 5.99
C PRO A 517 -0.18 18.68 5.66
N CYS A 518 -0.14 19.07 4.38
CA CYS A 518 -0.61 20.37 3.89
C CYS A 518 -2.12 20.62 4.11
N HIS A 519 -2.91 19.55 4.26
CA HIS A 519 -4.34 19.58 4.56
C HIS A 519 -4.66 19.03 5.97
N SER A 520 -3.70 19.12 6.90
CA SER A 520 -3.82 18.59 8.27
C SER A 520 -4.99 19.13 9.09
N HIS A 521 -5.57 20.27 8.72
CA HIS A 521 -6.79 20.81 9.34
C HIS A 521 -8.06 20.01 8.98
N GLU A 522 -8.05 19.26 7.88
CA GLU A 522 -9.11 18.31 7.52
C GLU A 522 -8.95 16.96 8.22
N ASN A 523 -7.78 16.73 8.83
CA ASN A 523 -7.49 15.47 9.49
C ASN A 523 -8.20 15.33 10.83
N SER A 524 -8.41 14.07 11.14
CA SER A 524 -9.09 13.56 12.31
C SER A 524 -8.11 13.27 13.44
N CYS A 525 -8.52 13.51 14.69
CA CYS A 525 -7.82 12.91 15.85
C CYS A 525 -8.00 11.38 15.81
N VAL A 526 -6.98 10.68 15.31
CA VAL A 526 -6.94 9.22 15.20
C VAL A 526 -5.68 8.69 15.88
N HIS A 527 -5.86 7.94 16.96
CA HIS A 527 -4.80 7.38 17.76
C HIS A 527 -5.19 5.98 18.28
N HIS A 528 -4.62 4.87 17.81
CA HIS A 528 -3.49 4.70 16.90
C HIS A 528 -3.93 4.29 15.49
N LEU A 529 -3.39 4.96 14.47
CA LEU A 529 -3.74 4.69 13.07
C LEU A 529 -3.40 3.25 12.65
N ASP A 530 -2.26 2.70 13.10
CA ASP A 530 -1.85 1.33 12.79
C ASP A 530 -2.90 0.27 13.14
N VAL A 531 -3.62 0.51 14.22
CA VAL A 531 -4.64 -0.41 14.73
C VAL A 531 -5.91 -0.34 13.87
N VAL A 532 -6.26 0.85 13.38
CA VAL A 532 -7.32 1.03 12.38
C VAL A 532 -6.96 0.28 11.09
N LEU A 533 -5.72 0.39 10.62
CA LEU A 533 -5.24 -0.27 9.40
C LEU A 533 -5.22 -1.80 9.50
N ASN A 534 -5.22 -2.38 10.70
CA ASN A 534 -5.40 -3.82 10.90
C ASN A 534 -6.84 -4.30 10.61
N CYS A 535 -7.81 -3.41 10.66
CA CYS A 535 -9.23 -3.69 10.41
C CYS A 535 -9.75 -3.09 9.09
N ALA A 536 -8.96 -2.24 8.44
CA ALA A 536 -9.34 -1.50 7.23
C ALA A 536 -8.51 -1.94 6.03
N VAL A 537 -9.09 -1.96 4.84
CA VAL A 537 -8.35 -2.15 3.58
C VAL A 537 -8.06 -0.80 2.93
N PRO A 538 -6.82 -0.53 2.49
CA PRO A 538 -6.53 0.67 1.70
C PRO A 538 -7.15 0.54 0.30
N VAL A 539 -7.84 1.57 -0.15
CA VAL A 539 -8.59 1.57 -1.41
C VAL A 539 -7.83 2.35 -2.46
N ARG A 540 -7.50 1.70 -3.59
CA ARG A 540 -6.78 2.34 -4.69
C ARG A 540 -7.60 3.46 -5.34
N PRO A 541 -6.99 4.62 -5.65
CA PRO A 541 -7.64 5.63 -6.47
C PRO A 541 -7.87 5.12 -7.89
N ARG A 542 -8.92 5.63 -8.54
CA ARG A 542 -9.27 5.35 -9.94
C ARG A 542 -8.71 6.44 -10.83
N ARG A 543 -8.19 6.03 -11.99
CA ARG A 543 -7.87 6.97 -13.07
C ARG A 543 -9.13 7.73 -13.49
N GLN A 544 -9.08 9.05 -13.40
CA GLN A 544 -10.19 9.91 -13.79
C GLN A 544 -10.09 10.32 -15.27
N ILE A 545 -11.25 10.39 -15.92
CA ILE A 545 -11.40 10.99 -17.25
C ILE A 545 -11.37 12.51 -17.09
N ILE A 546 -10.59 13.20 -17.90
CA ILE A 546 -10.65 14.66 -18.00
C ILE A 546 -11.74 14.99 -19.03
N TYR A 547 -12.91 15.43 -18.56
CA TYR A 547 -14.08 15.68 -19.39
C TYR A 547 -14.06 17.08 -20.03
N PRO A 548 -14.46 17.22 -21.31
CA PRO A 548 -14.76 18.52 -21.91
C PRO A 548 -16.14 19.00 -21.45
N LEU A 549 -16.24 19.50 -20.21
CA LEU A 549 -17.52 19.81 -19.54
C LEU A 549 -18.39 20.81 -20.32
N GLU A 550 -17.78 21.82 -20.95
CA GLU A 550 -18.49 22.82 -21.76
C GLU A 550 -19.15 22.20 -23.00
N GLU A 551 -18.46 21.30 -23.68
CA GLU A 551 -18.93 20.65 -24.92
C GLU A 551 -20.02 19.60 -24.62
N LEU A 552 -19.93 18.92 -23.48
CA LEU A 552 -20.91 17.92 -23.05
C LEU A 552 -22.23 18.53 -22.54
N GLY A 553 -22.19 19.72 -21.94
CA GLY A 553 -23.39 20.41 -21.43
C GLY A 553 -24.19 19.54 -20.46
N MET A 554 -25.47 19.28 -20.75
CA MET A 554 -26.33 18.44 -19.92
C MET A 554 -25.94 16.95 -19.91
N ASN A 555 -25.10 16.51 -20.85
CA ASN A 555 -24.59 15.15 -20.94
C ASN A 555 -23.27 14.95 -20.17
N ALA A 556 -22.81 15.98 -19.43
CA ALA A 556 -21.65 15.87 -18.56
C ALA A 556 -21.98 15.08 -17.27
N PRO A 557 -20.99 14.44 -16.63
CA PRO A 557 -21.15 13.89 -15.28
C PRO A 557 -21.61 14.94 -14.27
N SER A 558 -22.21 14.48 -13.17
CA SER A 558 -22.70 15.38 -12.13
C SER A 558 -21.55 16.23 -11.54
N ARG A 559 -21.88 17.47 -11.15
CA ARG A 559 -20.87 18.37 -10.55
C ARG A 559 -20.23 17.78 -9.30
N GLN A 560 -20.98 17.02 -8.50
CA GLN A 560 -20.47 16.31 -7.32
C GLN A 560 -19.32 15.34 -7.64
N LEU A 561 -19.25 14.82 -8.88
CA LEU A 561 -18.17 13.95 -9.33
C LEU A 561 -17.01 14.75 -9.93
N THR A 562 -17.28 15.87 -10.60
CA THR A 562 -16.24 16.62 -11.34
C THR A 562 -15.60 17.73 -10.52
N GLU A 563 -16.19 18.09 -9.39
CA GLU A 563 -15.70 19.16 -8.53
C GLU A 563 -14.36 18.78 -7.90
N TYR A 564 -13.47 19.77 -7.80
CA TYR A 564 -12.18 19.58 -7.21
C TYR A 564 -12.34 19.41 -5.69
N GLN A 565 -11.89 18.27 -5.18
CA GLN A 565 -11.73 18.01 -3.75
C GLN A 565 -10.24 17.80 -3.44
N ALA A 566 -9.82 18.18 -2.23
CA ALA A 566 -8.47 17.91 -1.74
C ALA A 566 -8.19 16.40 -1.81
N PRO A 567 -7.03 15.97 -2.34
CA PRO A 567 -6.70 14.55 -2.43
C PRO A 567 -6.47 13.94 -1.05
N PHE A 568 -6.96 12.72 -0.86
CA PHE A 568 -6.81 11.95 0.38
C PHE A 568 -6.57 10.48 0.08
N ALA A 569 -5.82 9.78 0.94
CA ALA A 569 -5.81 8.33 0.93
C ALA A 569 -7.09 7.81 1.60
N LEU A 570 -7.68 6.74 1.05
CA LEU A 570 -8.93 6.16 1.53
C LEU A 570 -8.69 4.76 2.09
N SER A 571 -9.21 4.50 3.29
CA SER A 571 -9.32 3.14 3.85
C SER A 571 -10.77 2.79 4.13
N LEU A 572 -11.14 1.53 3.92
CA LEU A 572 -12.51 1.01 4.09
C LEU A 572 -12.52 -0.08 5.17
N ILE A 573 -13.44 0.02 6.12
CA ILE A 573 -13.80 -1.03 7.08
C ILE A 573 -15.22 -1.48 6.75
N SER A 574 -15.40 -2.77 6.52
CA SER A 574 -16.73 -3.39 6.34
C SER A 574 -16.97 -4.45 7.42
N ARG A 575 -18.22 -4.88 7.58
CA ARG A 575 -18.58 -5.92 8.57
C ARG A 575 -17.74 -7.19 8.42
N LYS A 576 -17.52 -7.65 7.19
CA LYS A 576 -16.69 -8.82 6.87
C LYS A 576 -15.23 -8.65 7.31
N LEU A 577 -14.67 -7.46 7.08
CA LEU A 577 -13.28 -7.14 7.42
C LEU A 577 -13.02 -7.11 8.94
N THR A 578 -14.03 -6.79 9.77
CA THR A 578 -13.87 -6.84 11.23
C THR A 578 -13.54 -8.24 11.76
N MET A 579 -13.92 -9.27 11.01
CA MET A 579 -13.67 -10.68 11.34
C MET A 579 -12.60 -11.32 10.44
N GLU A 580 -12.03 -10.59 9.48
CA GLU A 580 -10.99 -11.08 8.58
C GLU A 580 -9.60 -10.68 9.07
N PRO A 581 -8.81 -11.61 9.66
CA PRO A 581 -7.47 -11.29 10.10
C PRO A 581 -6.55 -11.08 8.90
N LYS A 582 -5.81 -9.96 8.91
CA LYS A 582 -4.68 -9.75 7.99
C LYS A 582 -3.48 -10.58 8.41
N VAL A 583 -2.69 -11.01 7.43
CA VAL A 583 -1.39 -11.63 7.65
C VAL A 583 -0.37 -10.53 7.89
N ALA A 584 0.17 -10.47 9.11
CA ALA A 584 1.21 -9.51 9.47
C ALA A 584 2.58 -10.00 8.99
N ILE A 585 3.29 -9.15 8.26
CA ILE A 585 4.66 -9.37 7.78
C ILE A 585 5.59 -8.47 8.58
N ASN A 586 6.42 -9.10 9.42
CA ASN A 586 7.37 -8.42 10.31
C ASN A 586 8.78 -8.27 9.69
N ALA A 587 9.01 -8.83 8.50
CA ALA A 587 10.26 -8.68 7.77
C ALA A 587 10.56 -7.21 7.48
N ARG A 588 11.80 -6.78 7.70
CA ARG A 588 12.27 -5.41 7.44
C ARG A 588 12.57 -5.24 5.95
N ILE A 589 11.70 -4.53 5.24
CA ILE A 589 11.87 -4.21 3.83
C ILE A 589 12.30 -2.76 3.71
N VAL A 590 13.52 -2.53 3.23
CA VAL A 590 14.11 -1.19 3.09
C VAL A 590 14.22 -0.84 1.61
N VAL A 591 13.53 0.21 1.19
CA VAL A 591 13.63 0.78 -0.17
C VAL A 591 14.50 2.03 -0.12
N VAL A 592 15.56 2.07 -0.94
CA VAL A 592 16.48 3.20 -1.02
C VAL A 592 16.26 3.98 -2.30
N GLY A 593 15.83 5.23 -2.17
CA GLY A 593 15.54 6.15 -3.26
C GLY A 593 14.04 6.29 -3.53
N ALA A 594 13.52 7.51 -3.42
CA ALA A 594 12.14 7.86 -3.73
C ALA A 594 11.94 8.17 -5.23
N SER A 595 12.48 7.33 -6.12
CA SER A 595 12.25 7.41 -7.57
C SER A 595 10.90 6.82 -7.94
N ASP A 596 10.42 7.06 -9.18
CA ASP A 596 9.21 6.43 -9.71
C ASP A 596 9.18 4.91 -9.47
N THR A 597 10.32 4.22 -9.64
CA THR A 597 10.44 2.78 -9.38
C THR A 597 10.31 2.45 -7.89
N GLY A 598 10.97 3.21 -7.00
CA GLY A 598 10.88 2.99 -5.55
C GLY A 598 9.49 3.27 -5.00
N LEU A 599 8.86 4.37 -5.42
CA LEU A 599 7.49 4.72 -5.04
C LEU A 599 6.49 3.68 -5.55
N SER A 600 6.71 3.12 -6.74
CA SER A 600 5.85 2.07 -7.28
C SER A 600 5.95 0.74 -6.53
N VAL A 601 7.15 0.37 -6.06
CA VAL A 601 7.30 -0.80 -5.17
C VAL A 601 6.48 -0.59 -3.89
N LEU A 602 6.61 0.57 -3.26
CA LEU A 602 5.87 0.90 -2.04
C LEU A 602 4.36 0.94 -2.28
N GLU A 603 3.91 1.54 -3.40
CA GLU A 603 2.50 1.60 -3.78
C GLU A 603 1.88 0.20 -3.84
N VAL A 604 2.52 -0.75 -4.53
CA VAL A 604 1.99 -2.12 -4.65
C VAL A 604 1.89 -2.82 -3.30
N LEU A 605 2.96 -2.76 -2.48
CA LEU A 605 2.99 -3.40 -1.15
C LEU A 605 1.96 -2.78 -0.19
N CYS A 606 1.79 -1.46 -0.22
CA CYS A 606 0.82 -0.75 0.63
C CYS A 606 -0.63 -1.09 0.28
N PHE A 607 -0.94 -1.41 -0.98
CA PHE A 607 -2.31 -1.72 -1.42
C PHE A 607 -2.68 -3.22 -1.37
N CYS A 608 -1.84 -4.08 -0.78
CA CYS A 608 -2.20 -5.47 -0.52
C CYS A 608 -3.28 -5.55 0.57
N PRO A 609 -4.50 -6.04 0.29
CA PRO A 609 -5.62 -5.95 1.24
C PRO A 609 -5.52 -6.93 2.41
N HIS A 610 -4.98 -8.13 2.15
CA HIS A 610 -4.88 -9.23 3.12
C HIS A 610 -3.54 -9.27 3.88
N LEU A 611 -2.56 -8.46 3.47
CA LEU A 611 -1.25 -8.37 4.12
C LEU A 611 -1.10 -7.06 4.90
N ARG A 612 -0.34 -7.08 5.99
CA ARG A 612 0.11 -5.88 6.70
C ARG A 612 1.62 -5.92 6.87
N PHE A 613 2.32 -5.07 6.13
CA PHE A 613 3.75 -4.85 6.32
C PHE A 613 3.97 -3.94 7.52
N ASN A 614 4.56 -4.47 8.58
CA ASN A 614 4.78 -3.74 9.84
C ASN A 614 6.09 -2.92 9.83
N LYS A 615 7.03 -3.26 8.94
CA LYS A 615 8.37 -2.67 8.85
C LYS A 615 8.77 -2.39 7.40
N LEU A 616 8.06 -1.46 6.77
CA LEU A 616 8.38 -0.94 5.45
C LEU A 616 9.05 0.43 5.61
N THR A 617 10.28 0.58 5.11
CA THR A 617 11.08 1.79 5.31
C THR A 617 11.57 2.37 3.99
N LEU A 618 11.39 3.67 3.80
CA LEU A 618 11.95 4.43 2.67
C LEU A 618 13.14 5.27 3.16
N ILE A 619 14.31 5.06 2.56
CA ILE A 619 15.48 5.95 2.72
C ILE A 619 15.52 6.89 1.52
N SER A 620 15.42 8.19 1.76
CA SER A 620 15.40 9.22 0.71
C SER A 620 16.13 10.46 1.18
N THR A 621 16.84 11.14 0.29
CA THR A 621 17.65 12.33 0.60
C THR A 621 16.85 13.43 1.28
N HIS A 622 15.67 13.73 0.76
CA HIS A 622 14.78 14.80 1.24
C HIS A 622 13.45 14.27 1.81
N GLY A 623 13.38 12.98 2.13
CA GLY A 623 12.16 12.33 2.62
C GLY A 623 11.18 11.95 1.50
N PHE A 624 9.88 11.94 1.81
CA PHE A 624 8.84 11.52 0.88
C PHE A 624 8.47 12.64 -0.11
N PRO A 625 8.44 12.38 -1.43
CA PRO A 625 8.05 13.37 -2.42
C PRO A 625 6.53 13.56 -2.37
N GLY A 626 6.06 14.70 -1.87
CA GLY A 626 4.62 14.97 -1.78
C GLY A 626 4.26 16.46 -1.65
N ASP A 627 5.20 17.28 -1.18
CA ASP A 627 4.93 18.68 -0.84
C ASP A 627 4.93 19.64 -2.05
N TYR A 628 5.46 19.20 -3.20
CA TYR A 628 5.65 20.06 -4.38
C TYR A 628 5.09 19.43 -5.67
N SER A 629 4.54 20.25 -6.55
CA SER A 629 4.04 19.86 -7.88
C SER A 629 5.01 20.27 -8.99
N HIS A 630 5.26 19.40 -9.97
CA HIS A 630 6.07 19.75 -11.16
C HIS A 630 5.59 21.00 -11.89
N GLU A 631 4.26 21.24 -11.92
CA GLU A 631 3.69 22.44 -12.57
C GLU A 631 4.04 23.73 -11.83
N ASP A 632 4.15 23.65 -10.51
CA ASP A 632 4.42 24.80 -9.65
C ASP A 632 5.91 25.08 -9.56
N VAL A 633 6.78 24.05 -9.62
CA VAL A 633 8.23 24.19 -9.47
C VAL A 633 8.95 24.48 -10.79
N GLY A 634 8.66 23.70 -11.84
CA GLY A 634 9.36 23.75 -13.13
C GLY A 634 10.67 22.94 -13.16
N PHE A 635 11.58 23.33 -14.07
CA PHE A 635 12.93 22.80 -14.33
C PHE A 635 13.04 21.42 -14.97
N LEU A 636 12.42 20.38 -14.41
CA LEU A 636 12.58 19.00 -14.88
C LEU A 636 11.40 18.55 -15.73
N SER A 637 11.67 17.68 -16.71
CA SER A 637 10.65 16.93 -17.41
C SER A 637 9.96 15.93 -16.48
N THR A 638 8.75 15.51 -16.85
CA THR A 638 7.94 14.57 -16.09
C THR A 638 7.75 13.25 -16.84
N SER A 639 7.81 12.15 -16.10
CA SER A 639 7.42 10.82 -16.58
C SER A 639 5.89 10.60 -16.53
N HIS A 640 5.15 11.52 -15.91
CA HIS A 640 3.74 11.37 -15.55
C HIS A 640 3.42 10.07 -14.76
N ALA A 641 4.42 9.47 -14.08
CA ALA A 641 4.22 8.28 -13.26
C ALA A 641 3.41 8.57 -11.99
N TYR A 642 3.70 9.72 -11.36
CA TYR A 642 3.04 10.23 -10.17
C TYR A 642 2.91 11.75 -10.23
N SER A 643 1.70 12.25 -9.99
CA SER A 643 1.46 13.66 -9.64
C SER A 643 1.46 13.85 -8.13
N SER A 644 1.55 15.09 -7.65
CA SER A 644 1.37 15.41 -6.21
C SER A 644 0.01 14.91 -5.70
N ARG A 645 -1.02 14.99 -6.55
CA ARG A 645 -2.36 14.45 -6.27
C ARG A 645 -2.33 12.94 -6.09
N ASP A 646 -1.66 12.21 -6.98
CA ASP A 646 -1.56 10.75 -6.89
C ASP A 646 -0.84 10.35 -5.60
N LEU A 647 0.27 11.00 -5.26
CA LEU A 647 1.05 10.69 -4.06
C LEU A 647 0.27 10.96 -2.76
N ALA A 648 -0.55 12.01 -2.74
CA ALA A 648 -1.47 12.30 -1.63
C ALA A 648 -2.60 11.27 -1.46
N GLN A 649 -2.92 10.49 -2.51
CA GLN A 649 -3.94 9.43 -2.48
C GLN A 649 -3.38 8.05 -2.11
N ILE A 650 -2.05 7.89 -2.05
CA ILE A 650 -1.41 6.64 -1.64
C ILE A 650 -1.18 6.69 -0.12
N PRO A 651 -1.50 5.62 0.64
CA PRO A 651 -1.33 5.59 2.09
C PRO A 651 0.14 5.41 2.53
N VAL A 652 1.11 6.01 1.82
CA VAL A 652 2.55 5.84 2.11
C VAL A 652 2.90 6.39 3.49
N HIS A 653 2.42 7.58 3.83
CA HIS A 653 2.70 8.21 5.14
C HIS A 653 2.18 7.40 6.34
N SER A 654 1.20 6.51 6.12
CA SER A 654 0.60 5.70 7.18
C SER A 654 1.16 4.27 7.23
N CYS A 655 1.79 3.81 6.15
CA CYS A 655 2.29 2.44 6.03
C CYS A 655 3.82 2.35 5.99
N VAL A 656 4.51 3.46 5.74
CA VAL A 656 5.96 3.49 5.48
C VAL A 656 6.65 4.48 6.41
N SER A 657 7.66 4.00 7.13
CA SER A 657 8.56 4.87 7.88
C SER A 657 9.57 5.52 6.94
N VAL A 658 9.73 6.84 7.01
CA VAL A 658 10.66 7.58 6.15
C VAL A 658 11.90 7.97 6.95
N VAL A 659 13.08 7.57 6.46
CA VAL A 659 14.38 7.98 7.00
C VAL A 659 15.01 8.97 6.03
N THR A 660 15.06 10.24 6.45
CA THR A 660 15.60 11.33 5.62
C THR A 660 17.13 11.33 5.68
N GLY A 661 17.76 11.09 4.53
CA GLY A 661 19.19 11.18 4.35
C GLY A 661 19.71 10.31 3.22
N LYS A 662 21.00 10.46 2.91
CA LYS A 662 21.64 9.80 1.78
C LYS A 662 22.27 8.47 2.20
N MET A 663 22.16 7.45 1.37
CA MET A 663 22.89 6.19 1.59
C MET A 663 24.40 6.41 1.39
N VAL A 664 25.19 6.10 2.43
CA VAL A 664 26.66 6.26 2.46
C VAL A 664 27.42 4.97 2.80
N GLY A 665 26.70 3.86 2.96
CA GLY A 665 27.30 2.53 3.04
C GLY A 665 26.27 1.41 3.16
N ILE A 666 26.61 0.22 2.68
CA ILE A 666 25.84 -1.01 2.87
C ILE A 666 26.73 -2.02 3.58
N ASN A 667 26.29 -2.55 4.72
CA ASN A 667 26.92 -3.67 5.39
C ASN A 667 26.07 -4.92 5.19
N ARG A 668 26.53 -5.83 4.33
CA ARG A 668 25.84 -7.09 4.00
C ARG A 668 25.90 -8.11 5.13
N LYS A 669 27.04 -8.19 5.84
CA LYS A 669 27.26 -9.17 6.91
C LYS A 669 26.33 -8.93 8.11
N SER A 670 26.17 -7.67 8.49
CA SER A 670 25.29 -7.26 9.61
C SER A 670 23.92 -6.77 9.13
N LYS A 671 23.62 -6.87 7.82
CA LYS A 671 22.41 -6.42 7.14
C LYS A 671 21.87 -5.05 7.60
N TYR A 672 22.66 -3.99 7.40
CA TYR A 672 22.19 -2.62 7.59
C TYR A 672 22.73 -1.65 6.53
N VAL A 673 21.97 -0.57 6.31
CA VAL A 673 22.34 0.59 5.50
C VAL A 673 22.79 1.72 6.43
N ARG A 674 23.87 2.41 6.09
CA ARG A 674 24.33 3.61 6.80
C ARG A 674 23.89 4.86 6.05
N VAL A 675 23.26 5.79 6.75
CA VAL A 675 22.73 7.04 6.21
C VAL A 675 23.68 8.21 6.57
N SER A 676 23.65 9.30 5.81
CA SER A 676 24.53 10.47 5.97
C SER A 676 24.50 11.12 7.36
N GLY A 677 23.41 10.95 8.12
CA GLY A 677 23.30 11.38 9.53
C GLY A 677 23.99 10.46 10.55
N GLY A 678 24.66 9.39 10.10
CA GLY A 678 25.31 8.40 10.99
C GLY A 678 24.39 7.25 11.43
N GLU A 679 23.08 7.39 11.20
CA GLU A 679 22.07 6.38 11.49
C GLU A 679 22.31 5.08 10.73
N LYS A 680 21.92 3.96 11.35
CA LYS A 680 21.97 2.62 10.77
C LYS A 680 20.55 2.09 10.66
N VAL A 681 20.14 1.77 9.44
CA VAL A 681 18.82 1.21 9.13
C VAL A 681 19.00 -0.27 8.78
N PRO A 682 18.58 -1.21 9.64
CA PRO A 682 18.73 -2.63 9.37
C PRO A 682 17.66 -3.13 8.39
N TYR A 683 17.99 -4.18 7.64
CA TYR A 683 17.11 -4.77 6.64
C TYR A 683 17.15 -6.29 6.70
N ASP A 684 16.05 -6.92 6.30
CA ASP A 684 16.02 -8.33 5.93
C ASP A 684 16.05 -8.47 4.41
N HIS A 685 15.36 -7.55 3.72
CA HIS A 685 15.38 -7.36 2.27
C HIS A 685 15.66 -5.89 1.93
N LEU A 686 16.63 -5.65 1.04
CA LEU A 686 17.04 -4.31 0.61
C LEU A 686 16.71 -4.11 -0.88
N VAL A 687 16.07 -3.00 -1.21
CA VAL A 687 15.71 -2.63 -2.58
C VAL A 687 16.40 -1.32 -2.95
N LEU A 688 17.26 -1.34 -3.97
CA LEU A 688 18.00 -0.17 -4.43
C LEU A 688 17.34 0.44 -5.68
N CYS A 689 16.77 1.63 -5.53
CA CYS A 689 16.04 2.37 -6.57
C CYS A 689 16.52 3.84 -6.69
N THR A 690 17.83 4.10 -6.51
CA THR A 690 18.37 5.48 -6.47
C THR A 690 18.39 6.19 -7.84
N GLY A 691 18.12 5.47 -8.94
CA GLY A 691 18.11 6.04 -10.28
C GLY A 691 19.45 6.62 -10.73
N LEU A 692 19.40 7.55 -11.69
CA LEU A 692 20.54 8.32 -12.19
C LEU A 692 20.34 9.80 -11.88
N GLN A 693 21.43 10.50 -11.55
CA GLN A 693 21.44 11.90 -11.13
C GLN A 693 22.40 12.73 -12.00
N TYR A 694 22.05 13.98 -12.27
CA TYR A 694 22.97 15.00 -12.75
C TYR A 694 24.08 15.24 -11.73
N ARG A 695 25.31 15.30 -12.25
CA ARG A 695 26.53 15.43 -11.44
C ARG A 695 27.19 16.75 -11.75
N VAL A 696 28.00 17.27 -10.83
CA VAL A 696 28.80 18.46 -11.10
C VAL A 696 29.77 18.15 -12.25
N PRO A 697 29.79 18.95 -13.33
CA PRO A 697 30.63 18.68 -14.47
C PRO A 697 32.09 18.92 -14.09
N CYS A 698 32.98 18.00 -14.48
CA CYS A 698 34.41 18.17 -14.26
C CYS A 698 35.01 18.94 -15.44
N PRO A 699 35.60 20.13 -15.23
CA PRO A 699 36.34 20.83 -16.28
C PRO A 699 37.48 19.94 -16.78
N THR A 700 37.77 19.97 -18.08
CA THR A 700 38.90 19.21 -18.64
C THR A 700 40.25 19.70 -18.14
N GLY A 701 40.33 20.96 -17.68
CA GLY A 701 41.53 21.59 -17.16
C GLY A 701 42.54 21.93 -18.26
N VAL A 702 42.08 21.97 -19.50
CA VAL A 702 42.89 22.24 -20.69
C VAL A 702 43.30 23.71 -20.70
N ASP A 703 44.56 23.98 -21.03
CA ASP A 703 45.04 25.35 -21.25
C ASP A 703 44.51 25.88 -22.58
N LEU A 704 43.64 26.90 -22.50
CA LEU A 704 42.97 27.51 -23.64
C LEU A 704 43.89 28.42 -24.46
N SER A 705 45.16 28.60 -24.05
CA SER A 705 46.18 29.28 -24.87
C SER A 705 46.65 28.46 -26.08
N GLN A 706 46.32 27.16 -26.13
CA GLN A 706 46.67 26.24 -27.22
C GLN A 706 45.42 25.77 -27.98
N PRO A 707 45.46 25.63 -29.33
CA PRO A 707 44.32 25.17 -30.11
C PRO A 707 44.11 23.67 -29.93
N ILE A 708 43.19 23.29 -29.03
CA ILE A 708 42.85 21.90 -28.74
C ILE A 708 41.42 21.64 -29.22
N THR A 709 41.25 20.65 -30.09
CA THR A 709 39.95 20.30 -30.68
C THR A 709 39.19 19.29 -29.82
N ASN A 710 37.86 19.35 -29.85
CA ASN A 710 36.98 18.43 -29.11
C ASN A 710 37.30 16.94 -29.36
N SER A 711 37.74 16.59 -30.58
CA SER A 711 38.13 15.22 -30.97
C SER A 711 39.26 14.61 -30.13
N GLN A 712 40.16 15.44 -29.59
CA GLN A 712 41.29 14.99 -28.76
C GLN A 712 40.90 14.82 -27.27
N LEU A 713 39.77 15.38 -26.85
CA LEU A 713 39.33 15.44 -25.45
C LEU A 713 38.28 14.39 -25.08
N GLN A 714 37.46 13.93 -26.04
CA GLN A 714 36.36 12.98 -25.81
C GLN A 714 36.79 11.66 -25.15
N LEU A 715 38.03 11.19 -25.38
CA LEU A 715 38.57 9.97 -24.76
C LEU A 715 39.06 10.15 -23.31
N GLN A 716 39.37 11.39 -22.89
CA GLN A 716 40.01 11.68 -21.59
C GLN A 716 39.04 12.26 -20.54
N SER A 717 37.93 12.88 -20.96
CA SER A 717 37.00 13.62 -20.09
C SER A 717 35.86 12.79 -19.51
N ALA A 718 35.44 11.70 -20.17
CA ALA A 718 34.26 10.91 -19.78
C ALA A 718 34.33 10.25 -18.38
N HIS A 719 35.52 10.14 -17.79
CA HIS A 719 35.75 9.43 -16.52
C HIS A 719 36.30 10.33 -15.39
N ARG A 720 36.46 11.65 -15.61
CA ARG A 720 37.00 12.55 -14.59
C ARG A 720 35.89 13.09 -13.69
N ARG A 721 36.15 13.06 -12.38
CA ARG A 721 35.21 13.52 -11.35
C ARG A 721 35.66 14.87 -10.79
N TYR A 722 34.73 15.81 -10.69
CA TYR A 722 34.95 17.04 -9.95
C TYR A 722 35.12 16.74 -8.46
N SER A 723 36.28 17.08 -7.90
CA SER A 723 36.62 16.87 -6.49
C SER A 723 36.87 18.18 -5.73
N GLY A 724 36.71 19.32 -6.41
CA GLY A 724 36.78 20.64 -5.79
C GLY A 724 35.50 20.99 -5.02
N PRO A 725 35.48 22.12 -4.28
CA PRO A 725 34.26 22.64 -3.68
C PRO A 725 33.29 23.07 -4.79
N VAL A 726 32.00 22.78 -4.61
CA VAL A 726 30.96 23.12 -5.58
C VAL A 726 30.61 24.61 -5.42
N PRO A 727 30.67 25.43 -6.48
CA PRO A 727 30.29 26.84 -6.40
C PRO A 727 28.85 27.02 -5.95
N SER A 728 28.56 28.03 -5.11
CA SER A 728 27.21 28.26 -4.56
C SER A 728 26.15 28.60 -5.61
N ASN A 729 26.57 29.11 -6.78
CA ASN A 729 25.72 29.45 -7.92
C ASN A 729 25.78 28.40 -9.04
N LEU A 730 26.27 27.19 -8.75
CA LEU A 730 26.23 26.02 -9.64
C LEU A 730 25.19 25.02 -9.13
N PHE A 731 24.17 24.74 -9.94
CA PHE A 731 23.07 23.83 -9.61
C PHE A 731 23.10 22.54 -10.43
N THR A 732 22.83 21.43 -9.76
CA THR A 732 22.47 20.14 -10.37
C THR A 732 21.09 19.76 -9.84
N LEU A 733 20.08 19.72 -10.71
CA LEU A 733 18.68 19.57 -10.30
C LEU A 733 18.24 18.12 -10.46
N ASN A 734 18.10 17.36 -9.37
CA ASN A 734 17.79 15.92 -9.44
C ASN A 734 16.39 15.55 -9.01
N ASP A 735 15.79 16.35 -8.14
CA ASP A 735 14.43 16.15 -7.65
C ASP A 735 13.71 17.49 -7.46
N LEU A 736 12.45 17.43 -7.06
CA LEU A 736 11.61 18.61 -6.87
C LEU A 736 12.11 19.53 -5.75
N HIS A 737 12.79 18.99 -4.74
CA HIS A 737 13.32 19.78 -3.64
C HIS A 737 14.53 20.60 -4.11
N ASP A 738 15.44 19.98 -4.87
CA ASP A 738 16.56 20.68 -5.52
C ASP A 738 16.04 21.81 -6.43
N CYS A 739 14.98 21.54 -7.20
CA CYS A 739 14.36 22.51 -8.09
C CYS A 739 13.73 23.68 -7.31
N MET A 740 13.06 23.40 -6.20
CA MET A 740 12.50 24.44 -5.33
C MET A 740 13.60 25.27 -4.66
N ALA A 741 14.67 24.64 -4.17
CA ALA A 741 15.81 25.35 -3.61
C ALA A 741 16.46 26.28 -4.64
N ALA A 742 16.66 25.79 -5.87
CA ALA A 742 17.19 26.59 -6.98
C ALA A 742 16.27 27.76 -7.33
N ARG A 743 14.94 27.55 -7.37
CA ARG A 743 13.97 28.62 -7.61
C ARG A 743 14.00 29.72 -6.56
N HIS A 744 14.02 29.36 -5.28
CA HIS A 744 14.13 30.33 -4.19
C HIS A 744 15.44 31.11 -4.29
N TRP A 745 16.55 30.43 -4.59
CA TRP A 745 17.84 31.07 -4.75
C TRP A 745 17.85 32.05 -5.92
N LEU A 746 17.27 31.68 -7.07
CA LEU A 746 17.18 32.54 -8.25
C LEU A 746 16.38 33.81 -7.95
N HIS A 747 15.23 33.69 -7.30
CA HIS A 747 14.43 34.84 -6.89
C HIS A 747 15.17 35.77 -5.93
N ALA A 748 15.88 35.21 -4.95
CA ALA A 748 16.58 36.00 -3.94
C ALA A 748 17.86 36.64 -4.47
N ASN A 749 18.56 36.01 -5.43
CA ASN A 749 19.94 36.36 -5.75
C ASN A 749 20.23 36.67 -7.22
N PHE A 750 19.35 36.35 -8.18
CA PHE A 750 19.70 36.41 -9.61
C PHE A 750 18.72 37.17 -10.51
N VAL A 751 17.42 37.10 -10.23
CA VAL A 751 16.37 37.70 -11.10
C VAL A 751 16.63 39.19 -11.37
N GLU A 752 17.00 39.95 -10.32
CA GLU A 752 17.26 41.40 -10.39
C GLU A 752 18.68 41.78 -10.86
N LEU A 753 19.61 40.81 -10.99
CA LEU A 753 20.97 41.09 -11.48
C LEU A 753 20.99 41.28 -13.01
N GLU A 754 22.11 41.71 -13.59
CA GLU A 754 22.28 41.77 -15.06
C GLU A 754 23.14 40.62 -15.63
N ASP A 755 23.65 39.73 -14.77
CA ASP A 755 24.52 38.61 -15.16
C ASP A 755 23.80 37.54 -15.99
N ASN A 756 24.55 36.70 -16.71
CA ASN A 756 23.99 35.65 -17.57
C ASN A 756 23.70 34.35 -16.80
N ALA A 757 22.64 33.64 -17.20
CA ALA A 757 22.33 32.29 -16.79
C ALA A 757 22.85 31.31 -17.84
N ILE A 758 23.70 30.36 -17.44
CA ILE A 758 24.23 29.32 -18.31
C ILE A 758 23.53 28.01 -18.01
N VAL A 759 22.90 27.40 -19.02
CA VAL A 759 22.29 26.07 -18.93
C VAL A 759 23.12 25.12 -19.80
N TYR A 760 23.72 24.10 -19.20
CA TYR A 760 24.61 23.16 -19.89
C TYR A 760 24.01 21.75 -19.95
N GLY A 761 23.78 21.20 -21.14
CA GLY A 761 23.21 19.86 -21.31
C GLY A 761 22.53 19.67 -22.66
N ASN A 762 21.96 18.49 -22.92
CA ASN A 762 21.25 18.16 -24.17
C ASN A 762 19.97 17.33 -23.96
N SER A 763 19.48 17.23 -22.72
CA SER A 763 18.27 16.49 -22.37
C SER A 763 17.03 17.38 -22.50
N ILE A 764 15.84 16.77 -22.44
CA ILE A 764 14.57 17.53 -22.40
C ILE A 764 14.50 18.47 -21.18
N ASP A 765 15.16 18.10 -20.07
CA ASP A 765 15.21 18.89 -18.83
C ASP A 765 15.83 20.28 -19.06
N VAL A 766 16.71 20.40 -20.07
CA VAL A 766 17.32 21.68 -20.47
C VAL A 766 16.27 22.66 -20.98
N TYR A 767 15.39 22.18 -21.86
CA TYR A 767 14.36 23.01 -22.48
C TYR A 767 13.29 23.40 -21.45
N THR A 768 12.90 22.48 -20.57
CA THR A 768 11.99 22.77 -19.46
C THR A 768 12.60 23.77 -18.47
N THR A 769 13.91 23.69 -18.22
CA THR A 769 14.64 24.67 -17.41
C THR A 769 14.65 26.05 -18.07
N ILE A 770 14.91 26.15 -19.38
CA ILE A 770 14.88 27.43 -20.10
C ILE A 770 13.50 28.07 -20.02
N GLU A 771 12.43 27.31 -20.28
CA GLU A 771 11.06 27.82 -20.12
C GLU A 771 10.78 28.28 -18.69
N THR A 772 11.30 27.55 -17.69
CA THR A 772 11.16 27.96 -16.29
C THR A 772 11.89 29.28 -16.02
N LEU A 773 13.14 29.45 -16.46
CA LEU A 773 13.88 30.71 -16.33
C LEU A 773 13.15 31.89 -17.00
N LEU A 774 12.60 31.68 -18.19
CA LEU A 774 11.79 32.68 -18.89
C LEU A 774 10.52 33.03 -18.08
N SER A 775 9.83 32.03 -17.54
CA SER A 775 8.63 32.21 -16.72
C SER A 775 8.89 32.94 -15.39
N LEU A 776 10.12 32.85 -14.86
CA LEU A 776 10.58 33.60 -13.68
C LEU A 776 10.86 35.09 -13.99
N GLY A 777 10.74 35.52 -15.26
CA GLY A 777 10.96 36.90 -15.70
C GLY A 777 12.39 37.20 -16.13
N ILE A 778 13.26 36.19 -16.24
CA ILE A 778 14.63 36.39 -16.73
C ILE A 778 14.58 36.64 -18.24
N ARG A 779 15.14 37.78 -18.68
CA ARG A 779 15.20 38.13 -20.11
C ARG A 779 15.99 37.06 -20.87
N GLY A 780 15.45 36.54 -21.98
CA GLY A 780 16.11 35.46 -22.72
C GLY A 780 17.48 35.85 -23.30
N SER A 781 17.73 37.13 -23.59
CA SER A 781 19.06 37.64 -23.96
C SER A 781 20.16 37.45 -22.90
N ARG A 782 19.78 37.18 -21.64
CA ARG A 782 20.69 36.79 -20.54
C ARG A 782 20.86 35.28 -20.40
N ILE A 783 20.10 34.48 -21.13
CA ILE A 783 20.17 33.02 -21.07
C ILE A 783 21.11 32.52 -22.16
N ARG A 784 22.08 31.69 -21.77
CA ARG A 784 23.07 31.02 -22.62
C ARG A 784 22.85 29.51 -22.53
N LEU A 785 22.28 28.92 -23.58
CA LEU A 785 22.19 27.47 -23.72
C LEU A 785 23.50 26.96 -24.32
N VAL A 786 24.17 26.05 -23.62
CA VAL A 786 25.41 25.43 -24.08
C VAL A 786 25.19 23.93 -24.25
N LEU A 787 25.28 23.46 -25.50
CA LEU A 787 25.04 22.07 -25.89
C LEU A 787 26.37 21.31 -26.00
N PRO A 788 26.55 20.18 -25.30
CA PRO A 788 27.71 19.31 -25.50
C PRO A 788 27.70 18.68 -26.91
N PRO A 789 28.84 18.15 -27.39
CA PRO A 789 28.88 17.41 -28.65
C PRO A 789 27.83 16.29 -28.66
N PRO A 790 27.04 16.14 -29.74
CA PRO A 790 25.97 15.15 -29.82
C PRO A 790 26.53 13.73 -29.80
N GLU A 791 25.91 12.85 -29.02
CA GLU A 791 26.19 11.41 -29.12
C GLU A 791 25.59 10.86 -30.44
N PRO A 792 26.27 9.94 -31.15
CA PRO A 792 25.77 9.42 -32.42
C PRO A 792 24.39 8.78 -32.25
N GLY A 793 23.39 9.25 -32.99
CA GLY A 793 22.04 8.68 -33.00
C GLY A 793 21.08 9.21 -31.92
N MET A 794 21.50 10.16 -31.08
CA MET A 794 20.67 10.69 -29.99
C MET A 794 20.25 12.15 -30.23
N SER A 795 18.99 12.36 -30.61
CA SER A 795 18.34 13.69 -30.58
C SER A 795 17.38 13.78 -29.39
N CYS A 796 17.32 14.96 -28.75
CA CYS A 796 16.42 15.18 -27.61
C CYS A 796 14.94 15.02 -28.00
N PHE A 797 14.58 15.49 -29.20
CA PHE A 797 13.27 15.29 -29.79
C PHE A 797 13.39 14.33 -30.96
N THR A 798 12.55 13.29 -30.97
CA THR A 798 12.46 12.37 -32.12
C THR A 798 11.76 13.01 -33.31
N ASP A 799 10.96 14.05 -33.08
CA ASP A 799 10.19 14.78 -34.09
C ASP A 799 10.90 16.09 -34.45
N SER A 800 11.36 16.19 -35.71
CA SER A 800 12.06 17.38 -36.22
C SER A 800 11.18 18.63 -36.26
N ALA A 801 9.86 18.50 -36.36
CA ALA A 801 8.96 19.66 -36.34
C ALA A 801 8.92 20.30 -34.95
N VAL A 802 8.88 19.48 -33.89
CA VAL A 802 8.94 19.94 -32.50
C VAL A 802 10.28 20.61 -32.21
N ASP A 803 11.39 19.98 -32.59
CA ASP A 803 12.74 20.54 -32.41
C ASP A 803 12.90 21.93 -33.05
N LYS A 804 12.41 22.09 -34.30
CA LYS A 804 12.41 23.38 -35.00
C LYS A 804 11.54 24.42 -34.31
N ALA A 805 10.37 24.02 -33.81
CA ALA A 805 9.45 24.93 -33.13
C ALA A 805 10.04 25.47 -31.83
N VAL A 806 10.61 24.58 -31.02
CA VAL A 806 11.29 24.93 -29.76
C VAL A 806 12.50 25.82 -30.03
N THR A 807 13.29 25.51 -31.07
CA THR A 807 14.43 26.35 -31.47
C THR A 807 13.99 27.76 -31.85
N ARG A 808 12.96 27.91 -32.70
CA ARG A 808 12.40 29.22 -33.06
C ARG A 808 11.84 29.98 -31.86
N ALA A 809 11.21 29.28 -30.92
CA ALA A 809 10.69 29.91 -29.70
C ALA A 809 11.82 30.48 -28.83
N MET A 810 12.93 29.74 -28.69
CA MET A 810 14.13 30.23 -28.01
C MET A 810 14.79 31.41 -28.73
N GLU A 811 14.90 31.37 -30.06
CA GLU A 811 15.39 32.48 -30.88
C GLU A 811 14.52 33.74 -30.72
N SER A 812 13.19 33.56 -30.71
CA SER A 812 12.22 34.65 -30.52
C SER A 812 12.30 35.26 -29.12
N ALA A 813 12.70 34.48 -28.12
CA ALA A 813 12.99 34.94 -26.77
C ALA A 813 14.41 35.52 -26.62
N GLU A 814 15.21 35.57 -27.68
CA GLU A 814 16.61 36.03 -27.72
C GLU A 814 17.60 35.16 -26.93
N VAL A 815 17.27 33.89 -26.68
CA VAL A 815 18.18 32.92 -26.02
C VAL A 815 19.35 32.60 -26.95
N GLN A 816 20.59 32.72 -26.47
CA GLN A 816 21.77 32.39 -27.28
C GLN A 816 22.15 30.92 -27.09
N ILE A 817 22.34 30.21 -28.21
CA ILE A 817 22.63 28.78 -28.26
C ILE A 817 24.04 28.55 -28.77
N HIS A 818 24.83 27.77 -28.04
CA HIS A 818 26.20 27.40 -28.39
C HIS A 818 26.29 25.88 -28.54
N HIS A 819 26.76 25.41 -29.70
CA HIS A 819 26.85 23.99 -30.03
C HIS A 819 28.26 23.43 -29.83
N ASN A 820 28.36 22.11 -29.68
CA ASN A 820 29.62 21.37 -29.61
C ASN A 820 30.61 21.92 -28.57
N CYS A 821 30.10 22.26 -27.38
CA CYS A 821 30.88 22.88 -26.32
C CYS A 821 31.22 21.88 -25.21
N VAL A 822 32.51 21.70 -24.92
CA VAL A 822 32.98 20.86 -23.81
C VAL A 822 33.56 21.76 -22.72
N LEU A 823 33.12 21.58 -21.48
CA LEU A 823 33.55 22.42 -20.35
C LEU A 823 35.06 22.30 -20.11
N ALA A 824 35.79 23.41 -20.28
CA ALA A 824 37.25 23.44 -20.19
C ALA A 824 37.74 23.91 -18.81
N GLN A 825 37.25 25.07 -18.37
CA GLN A 825 37.67 25.73 -17.12
C GLN A 825 36.50 26.48 -16.46
N MET A 826 36.53 26.55 -15.13
CA MET A 826 35.69 27.41 -14.30
C MET A 826 36.58 28.51 -13.71
N ASN A 827 36.15 29.77 -13.71
CA ASN A 827 36.90 30.93 -13.20
C ASN A 827 38.36 30.99 -13.69
N HIS A 828 38.62 30.67 -14.97
CA HIS A 828 39.98 30.62 -15.54
C HIS A 828 40.97 29.70 -14.78
N GLY A 829 40.47 28.73 -14.03
CA GLY A 829 41.30 27.84 -13.19
C GLY A 829 41.64 28.41 -11.80
N GLU A 830 41.07 29.54 -11.40
CA GLU A 830 41.25 30.19 -10.10
C GLU A 830 40.20 29.77 -9.06
N GLN A 831 40.02 30.54 -7.97
CA GLN A 831 39.10 30.16 -6.89
C GLN A 831 37.66 29.92 -7.41
N PRO A 832 37.01 28.82 -7.02
CA PRO A 832 35.72 28.41 -7.57
C PRO A 832 34.50 29.20 -7.04
N GLU A 833 34.66 30.09 -6.06
CA GLU A 833 33.55 30.72 -5.34
C GLU A 833 33.60 32.26 -5.38
N PRO A 834 32.55 32.96 -5.86
CA PRO A 834 31.45 32.43 -6.68
C PRO A 834 31.92 32.14 -8.12
N LEU A 835 31.16 31.35 -8.88
CA LEU A 835 31.43 31.13 -10.31
C LEU A 835 31.07 32.40 -11.08
N THR A 836 32.06 33.08 -11.66
CA THR A 836 31.89 34.34 -12.41
C THR A 836 32.12 34.15 -13.90
N SER A 837 32.91 33.16 -14.30
CA SER A 837 33.20 32.89 -15.71
C SER A 837 33.37 31.40 -15.97
N VAL A 838 32.98 30.97 -17.17
CA VAL A 838 33.07 29.59 -17.61
C VAL A 838 33.59 29.55 -19.03
N SER A 839 34.53 28.65 -19.29
CA SER A 839 35.20 28.54 -20.57
C SER A 839 35.00 27.14 -21.16
N PHE A 840 34.67 27.08 -22.45
CA PHE A 840 34.41 25.85 -23.18
C PHE A 840 35.37 25.69 -24.36
N THR A 841 35.81 24.47 -24.64
CA THR A 841 36.40 24.15 -25.94
C THR A 841 35.29 23.98 -26.97
N THR A 842 35.53 24.44 -28.18
CA THR A 842 34.64 24.27 -29.33
C THR A 842 35.41 23.63 -30.49
N ASP A 843 34.75 23.40 -31.63
CA ASP A 843 35.42 22.95 -32.85
C ASP A 843 36.28 24.05 -33.51
N ALA A 844 36.19 25.29 -33.03
CA ALA A 844 36.93 26.47 -33.49
C ALA A 844 37.66 27.16 -32.32
N GLU A 845 37.35 28.43 -32.02
CA GLU A 845 37.96 29.18 -30.91
C GLU A 845 37.27 28.87 -29.56
N PRO A 846 38.02 28.89 -28.43
CA PRO A 846 37.44 28.75 -27.10
C PRO A 846 36.32 29.76 -26.82
N LEU A 847 35.21 29.27 -26.26
CA LEU A 847 34.08 30.11 -25.88
C LEU A 847 34.21 30.51 -24.41
N HIS A 848 34.31 31.81 -24.14
CA HIS A 848 34.35 32.35 -22.78
C HIS A 848 33.04 33.08 -22.47
N LEU A 849 32.34 32.66 -21.40
CA LEU A 849 31.07 33.22 -20.99
C LEU A 849 31.16 33.77 -19.55
N HIS A 850 30.66 34.99 -19.36
CA HIS A 850 30.38 35.54 -18.03
C HIS A 850 29.15 34.83 -17.45
N CYS A 851 29.18 34.49 -16.16
CA CYS A 851 28.23 33.62 -15.50
C CYS A 851 27.79 34.20 -14.15
N GLY A 852 26.48 34.39 -13.97
CA GLY A 852 25.88 34.65 -12.66
C GLY A 852 25.25 33.41 -12.04
N VAL A 853 24.77 32.47 -12.88
CA VAL A 853 24.28 31.16 -12.44
C VAL A 853 24.57 30.09 -13.50
N PHE A 854 24.98 28.90 -13.04
CA PHE A 854 25.27 27.76 -13.90
C PHE A 854 24.38 26.57 -13.52
N ILE A 855 23.52 26.12 -14.43
CA ILE A 855 22.67 24.96 -14.21
C ILE A 855 23.18 23.82 -15.09
N ASN A 856 23.70 22.76 -14.46
CA ASN A 856 24.17 21.58 -15.16
C ASN A 856 23.08 20.51 -15.27
N LEU A 857 22.70 20.22 -16.51
CA LEU A 857 21.78 19.16 -16.91
C LEU A 857 22.45 18.25 -17.96
N SER A 858 23.78 18.09 -17.86
CA SER A 858 24.57 17.15 -18.63
C SER A 858 24.91 15.91 -17.79
N ASN A 859 25.07 14.75 -18.45
CA ASN A 859 25.73 13.56 -17.89
C ASN A 859 25.08 12.98 -16.62
N LYS A 860 23.84 12.47 -16.74
CA LYS A 860 23.23 11.65 -15.68
C LYS A 860 24.10 10.42 -15.40
N GLY A 861 24.38 10.14 -14.14
CA GLY A 861 25.13 8.96 -13.72
C GLY A 861 24.69 8.48 -12.35
N VAL A 862 25.24 7.37 -11.91
CA VAL A 862 25.00 6.90 -10.54
C VAL A 862 25.61 7.90 -9.56
N ASP A 863 24.84 8.27 -8.54
CA ASP A 863 25.34 9.10 -7.45
C ASP A 863 26.62 8.51 -6.85
N TYR A 864 27.59 9.36 -6.49
CA TYR A 864 28.88 8.87 -6.04
C TYR A 864 28.82 8.13 -4.69
N ASP A 865 28.00 8.58 -3.75
CA ASP A 865 27.90 7.91 -2.45
C ASP A 865 27.18 6.58 -2.62
N ALA A 866 26.16 6.51 -3.49
CA ALA A 866 25.53 5.26 -3.88
C ALA A 866 26.53 4.30 -4.56
N PHE A 867 27.27 4.76 -5.58
CA PHE A 867 28.32 4.01 -6.26
C PHE A 867 29.36 3.47 -5.28
N LYS A 868 29.87 4.33 -4.39
CA LYS A 868 30.88 3.96 -3.38
C LYS A 868 30.31 2.93 -2.41
N SER A 869 29.06 3.08 -1.99
CA SER A 869 28.38 2.15 -1.08
C SER A 869 28.20 0.78 -1.71
N ILE A 870 27.74 0.73 -2.96
CA ILE A 870 27.57 -0.50 -3.75
C ILE A 870 28.91 -1.22 -3.92
N ASN A 871 29.94 -0.53 -4.42
CA ASN A 871 31.26 -1.14 -4.64
C ASN A 871 31.92 -1.63 -3.35
N LYS A 872 31.87 -0.83 -2.27
CA LYS A 872 32.44 -1.24 -0.97
C LYS A 872 31.69 -2.42 -0.34
N SER A 873 30.46 -2.67 -0.78
CA SER A 873 29.68 -3.84 -0.38
C SER A 873 29.90 -5.07 -1.27
N PHE A 874 30.82 -5.02 -2.24
CA PHE A 874 31.11 -6.14 -3.15
C PHE A 874 29.89 -6.59 -3.96
N LEU A 875 28.99 -5.65 -4.27
CA LEU A 875 27.96 -5.84 -5.28
C LEU A 875 28.58 -5.64 -6.67
N VAL A 876 28.18 -6.48 -7.64
CA VAL A 876 28.75 -6.43 -8.99
C VAL A 876 28.31 -5.14 -9.68
N PHE A 877 29.29 -4.34 -10.11
CA PHE A 877 29.05 -3.06 -10.74
C PHE A 877 29.84 -2.97 -12.05
N ASP A 878 29.14 -2.78 -13.16
CA ASP A 878 29.72 -2.60 -14.49
C ASP A 878 29.04 -1.44 -15.19
N SER A 879 29.57 -0.22 -15.00
CA SER A 879 28.94 1.08 -15.28
C SER A 879 27.65 1.38 -14.49
N ARG A 880 26.90 0.33 -14.14
CA ARG A 880 25.62 0.28 -13.42
C ARG A 880 25.59 -0.96 -12.54
N LEU A 881 24.59 -1.05 -11.65
CA LEU A 881 24.43 -2.22 -10.78
C LEU A 881 23.92 -3.42 -11.60
N VAL A 882 24.66 -4.52 -11.56
CA VAL A 882 24.33 -5.72 -12.33
C VAL A 882 23.24 -6.54 -11.63
N ILE A 883 22.22 -6.91 -12.39
CA ILE A 883 21.07 -7.71 -11.92
C ILE A 883 20.78 -8.91 -12.83
N THR A 884 19.99 -9.83 -12.29
CA THR A 884 19.36 -10.94 -13.01
C THR A 884 18.00 -10.55 -13.60
N SER A 885 17.39 -11.45 -14.37
CA SER A 885 16.02 -11.31 -14.90
C SER A 885 14.96 -11.15 -13.80
N THR A 886 15.26 -11.57 -12.56
CA THR A 886 14.38 -11.46 -11.38
C THR A 886 14.77 -10.31 -10.45
N PHE A 887 15.43 -9.27 -10.97
CA PHE A 887 15.87 -8.07 -10.22
C PHE A 887 16.89 -8.32 -9.10
N SER A 888 17.34 -9.56 -8.92
CA SER A 888 18.27 -9.93 -7.86
C SER A 888 19.69 -9.52 -8.24
N THR A 889 20.44 -9.01 -7.27
CA THR A 889 21.89 -8.80 -7.40
C THR A 889 22.65 -10.11 -7.12
N ASN A 890 23.99 -10.04 -6.98
CA ASN A 890 24.78 -11.18 -6.50
C ASN A 890 24.57 -11.49 -5.00
N ASP A 891 23.72 -10.74 -4.30
CA ASP A 891 23.25 -11.05 -2.94
C ASP A 891 21.75 -11.40 -2.98
N PRO A 892 21.31 -12.55 -2.43
CA PRO A 892 19.92 -12.98 -2.50
C PRO A 892 18.95 -12.09 -1.70
N PHE A 893 19.44 -11.22 -0.82
CA PHE A 893 18.64 -10.30 -0.01
C PHE A 893 18.68 -8.85 -0.52
N ILE A 894 19.37 -8.59 -1.63
CA ILE A 894 19.49 -7.26 -2.24
C ILE A 894 18.98 -7.29 -3.68
N TYR A 895 17.94 -6.49 -3.92
CA TYR A 895 17.28 -6.34 -5.21
C TYR A 895 17.50 -4.92 -5.73
N SER A 896 17.41 -4.73 -7.04
CA SER A 896 17.49 -3.40 -7.64
C SER A 896 16.69 -3.31 -8.93
N ALA A 897 16.09 -2.15 -9.17
CA ALA A 897 15.32 -1.87 -10.37
C ALA A 897 15.50 -0.41 -10.83
N GLY A 898 15.03 -0.15 -12.05
CA GLY A 898 15.08 1.18 -12.66
C GLY A 898 16.46 1.53 -13.26
N PRO A 899 16.66 2.80 -13.67
CA PRO A 899 17.83 3.22 -14.46
C PRO A 899 19.21 2.99 -13.84
N LEU A 900 19.28 2.70 -12.53
CA LEU A 900 20.50 2.30 -11.81
C LEU A 900 21.09 0.98 -12.34
N THR A 901 20.28 0.14 -12.98
CA THR A 901 20.61 -1.26 -13.23
C THR A 901 20.95 -1.58 -14.68
N ILE A 902 21.68 -2.68 -14.86
CA ILE A 902 21.95 -3.34 -16.14
C ILE A 902 21.83 -4.85 -15.96
N PHE A 903 21.36 -5.57 -16.99
CA PHE A 903 21.32 -7.02 -16.94
C PHE A 903 22.73 -7.62 -17.03
N SER A 904 22.91 -8.78 -16.42
CA SER A 904 24.17 -9.53 -16.52
C SER A 904 24.52 -9.88 -17.97
N HIS A 905 25.80 -9.85 -18.31
CA HIS A 905 26.30 -10.16 -19.67
C HIS A 905 25.93 -11.58 -20.14
N HIS A 906 25.59 -12.49 -19.22
CA HIS A 906 25.17 -13.84 -19.59
C HIS A 906 23.85 -13.88 -20.37
N TYR A 907 23.04 -12.82 -20.35
CA TYR A 907 21.80 -12.72 -21.12
C TYR A 907 22.02 -12.27 -22.58
N TYR A 908 23.25 -11.88 -22.97
CA TYR A 908 23.58 -11.39 -24.32
C TYR A 908 22.59 -10.35 -24.87
N THR A 909 22.23 -9.38 -24.03
CA THR A 909 21.19 -8.38 -24.31
C THR A 909 21.74 -6.97 -24.31
N GLU A 910 21.18 -6.11 -25.15
CA GLU A 910 21.43 -4.66 -25.16
C GLU A 910 20.40 -3.88 -24.33
N TRP A 911 19.39 -4.57 -23.80
CA TRP A 911 18.33 -3.95 -22.99
C TRP A 911 18.83 -3.61 -21.59
N SER A 912 18.26 -2.55 -21.03
CA SER A 912 18.44 -2.15 -19.64
C SER A 912 17.11 -1.66 -19.07
N HIS A 913 17.01 -1.58 -17.73
CA HIS A 913 15.85 -0.97 -17.10
C HIS A 913 15.65 0.52 -17.43
N ALA A 914 16.65 1.23 -17.98
CA ALA A 914 16.46 2.61 -18.43
C ALA A 914 15.65 2.71 -19.74
N ASP A 915 15.50 1.61 -20.47
CA ASP A 915 14.75 1.55 -21.73
C ASP A 915 13.24 1.36 -21.51
N PHE A 916 12.83 0.98 -20.30
CA PHE A 916 11.44 0.65 -19.93
C PHE A 916 10.79 1.70 -19.02
N ASN A 917 9.49 1.54 -18.78
CA ASN A 917 8.74 2.39 -17.87
C ASN A 917 9.11 2.10 -16.40
N SER A 918 9.60 3.11 -15.69
CA SER A 918 10.04 2.98 -14.29
C SER A 918 8.95 2.54 -13.32
N LYS A 919 7.68 2.89 -13.58
CA LYS A 919 6.53 2.49 -12.75
C LYS A 919 6.21 1.01 -12.98
N GLU A 920 6.15 0.55 -14.23
CA GLU A 920 5.97 -0.88 -14.55
C GLU A 920 7.04 -1.74 -13.88
N LEU A 921 8.31 -1.34 -13.95
CA LEU A 921 9.42 -2.05 -13.30
C LEU A 921 9.25 -2.16 -11.78
N GLY A 922 8.75 -1.11 -11.13
CA GLY A 922 8.49 -1.13 -9.69
C GLY A 922 7.31 -2.05 -9.32
N GLN A 923 6.28 -2.09 -10.16
CA GLN A 923 5.14 -3.01 -10.00
C GLN A 923 5.59 -4.47 -10.11
N GLU A 924 6.41 -4.80 -11.11
CA GLU A 924 6.91 -6.15 -11.34
C GLU A 924 7.90 -6.60 -10.24
N LEU A 925 8.77 -5.70 -9.78
CA LEU A 925 9.64 -5.98 -8.64
C LEU A 925 8.83 -6.26 -7.36
N ALA A 926 7.78 -5.48 -7.09
CA ALA A 926 6.92 -5.73 -5.94
C ALA A 926 6.13 -7.04 -6.06
N ALA A 927 5.63 -7.36 -7.26
CA ALA A 927 4.97 -8.64 -7.52
C ALA A 927 5.89 -9.83 -7.23
N MET A 928 7.16 -9.75 -7.62
CA MET A 928 8.17 -10.75 -7.27
C MET A 928 8.38 -10.85 -5.76
N LEU A 929 8.51 -9.72 -5.05
CA LEU A 929 8.65 -9.72 -3.59
C LEU A 929 7.41 -10.31 -2.89
N LEU A 930 6.21 -10.12 -3.43
CA LEU A 930 4.99 -10.70 -2.86
C LEU A 930 5.00 -12.22 -2.86
N HIS A 931 5.61 -12.89 -3.85
CA HIS A 931 5.78 -14.35 -3.82
C HIS A 931 6.64 -14.85 -2.64
N LEU A 932 7.45 -13.98 -2.01
CA LEU A 932 8.24 -14.32 -0.84
C LEU A 932 7.44 -14.21 0.48
N PHE A 933 6.41 -13.36 0.51
CA PHE A 933 5.71 -12.98 1.75
C PHE A 933 4.24 -13.38 1.78
N ASP A 934 3.60 -13.54 0.64
CA ASP A 934 2.18 -13.84 0.53
C ASP A 934 1.93 -15.35 0.57
N PRO A 935 1.34 -15.88 1.65
CA PRO A 935 1.07 -17.31 1.76
C PRO A 935 -0.07 -17.78 0.84
N THR A 936 -0.81 -16.87 0.21
CA THR A 936 -1.93 -17.18 -0.70
C THR A 936 -1.49 -17.38 -2.14
N LEU A 937 -0.28 -16.92 -2.50
CA LEU A 937 0.29 -17.14 -3.81
C LEU A 937 0.94 -18.52 -3.89
N GLU A 938 0.74 -19.22 -5.01
CA GLU A 938 1.47 -20.45 -5.27
C GLU A 938 2.97 -20.15 -5.40
N PRO A 939 3.85 -21.05 -4.90
CA PRO A 939 5.27 -20.94 -5.16
C PRO A 939 5.48 -20.90 -6.67
N ALA A 940 6.19 -19.89 -7.17
CA ALA A 940 6.48 -19.83 -8.59
C ALA A 940 7.22 -21.10 -9.03
N ASP A 941 6.73 -21.77 -10.07
CA ASP A 941 7.45 -22.87 -10.70
C ASP A 941 8.83 -22.36 -11.13
N GLU A 942 9.90 -23.13 -10.85
CA GLU A 942 11.22 -22.80 -11.37
C GLU A 942 11.12 -22.74 -12.91
N PRO A 943 11.50 -21.60 -13.53
CA PRO A 943 11.42 -21.48 -14.97
C PRO A 943 12.27 -22.58 -15.63
N PRO A 944 11.85 -23.11 -16.79
CA PRO A 944 12.67 -24.05 -17.55
C PRO A 944 14.06 -23.45 -17.81
N ALA A 945 15.13 -24.25 -17.74
CA ALA A 945 16.52 -23.79 -17.93
C ALA A 945 16.77 -23.01 -19.24
N GLU A 946 15.90 -23.16 -20.25
CA GLU A 946 15.95 -22.42 -21.51
C GLU A 946 15.46 -20.96 -21.37
N MET A 947 14.60 -20.65 -20.39
CA MET A 947 14.10 -19.30 -20.10
C MET A 947 15.05 -18.48 -19.20
N ASP A 948 15.99 -19.13 -18.51
CA ASP A 948 17.00 -18.47 -17.66
C ASP A 948 17.96 -17.55 -18.44
N CYS A 949 18.01 -17.68 -19.77
CA CYS A 949 18.83 -16.85 -20.64
C CYS A 949 18.07 -15.66 -21.27
N LEU A 950 16.79 -15.48 -20.96
CA LEU A 950 15.96 -14.40 -21.53
C LEU A 950 15.70 -13.29 -20.52
N VAL A 951 15.73 -12.05 -20.99
CA VAL A 951 15.30 -10.90 -20.19
C VAL A 951 13.79 -10.66 -20.35
N PRO A 952 13.07 -10.30 -19.27
CA PRO A 952 11.68 -9.93 -19.36
C PRO A 952 11.47 -8.71 -20.25
N MET A 953 10.42 -8.75 -21.07
CA MET A 953 10.02 -7.63 -21.93
C MET A 953 8.78 -6.94 -21.36
N TYR A 954 8.97 -5.68 -20.98
CA TYR A 954 7.94 -4.83 -20.40
C TYR A 954 7.20 -4.03 -21.49
N LYS A 955 5.89 -3.81 -21.33
CA LYS A 955 5.00 -3.38 -22.41
C LYS A 955 4.49 -1.95 -22.26
N GLN A 956 4.51 -1.38 -21.06
CA GLN A 956 4.03 -0.01 -20.86
C GLN A 956 4.94 0.99 -21.59
N ALA A 957 4.32 2.06 -22.07
CA ALA A 957 5.03 3.08 -22.82
C ALA A 957 6.01 3.85 -21.94
N LYS A 958 7.10 4.31 -22.55
CA LYS A 958 7.97 5.34 -22.00
C LYS A 958 7.34 6.70 -22.27
N ILE A 959 7.21 7.50 -21.21
CA ILE A 959 6.50 8.79 -21.24
C ILE A 959 7.47 9.90 -20.90
N GLN A 960 7.41 10.99 -21.66
CA GLN A 960 8.13 12.22 -21.40
C GLN A 960 7.19 13.41 -21.61
N GLY A 961 7.08 14.30 -20.63
CA GLY A 961 6.29 15.51 -20.72
C GLY A 961 6.97 16.70 -20.06
N GLY A 962 6.40 17.88 -20.24
CA GLY A 962 6.90 19.12 -19.64
C GLY A 962 6.45 20.37 -20.37
N LYS A 963 6.80 21.53 -19.84
CA LYS A 963 6.61 22.83 -20.52
C LYS A 963 7.88 23.20 -21.27
N LEU A 964 7.79 23.37 -22.58
CA LEU A 964 8.90 23.73 -23.46
C LEU A 964 8.89 25.23 -23.79
N PRO A 965 10.04 25.80 -24.21
CA PRO A 965 10.17 27.21 -24.55
C PRO A 965 9.07 27.73 -25.45
N GLY A 966 8.45 28.86 -25.07
CA GLY A 966 7.29 29.43 -25.75
C GLY A 966 5.95 29.04 -25.13
N GLY A 967 5.97 28.46 -23.93
CA GLY A 967 4.77 28.07 -23.19
C GLY A 967 4.07 26.81 -23.74
N TYR A 968 4.77 25.99 -24.53
CA TYR A 968 4.19 24.78 -25.11
C TYR A 968 4.12 23.64 -24.09
N ASN A 969 2.94 23.04 -23.92
CA ASN A 969 2.77 21.79 -23.20
C ASN A 969 3.14 20.63 -24.14
N TYR A 970 4.11 19.82 -23.72
CA TYR A 970 4.63 18.70 -24.48
C TYR A 970 4.28 17.37 -23.82
N LEU A 971 3.88 16.40 -24.63
CA LEU A 971 3.71 15.01 -24.23
C LEU A 971 4.21 14.11 -25.35
N HIS A 972 5.11 13.21 -25.02
CA HIS A 972 5.61 12.17 -25.90
C HIS A 972 5.50 10.82 -25.23
N VAL A 973 4.80 9.90 -25.89
CA VAL A 973 4.58 8.53 -25.42
C VAL A 973 5.10 7.63 -26.51
N THR A 974 6.02 6.75 -26.16
CA THR A 974 6.69 5.88 -27.12
C THR A 974 6.83 4.47 -26.55
N LYS A 975 6.88 3.50 -27.44
CA LYS A 975 7.21 2.12 -27.06
C LYS A 975 8.65 2.05 -26.52
N PRO A 976 8.93 1.17 -25.54
CA PRO A 976 10.28 0.88 -25.10
C PRO A 976 11.20 0.48 -26.28
N THR A 977 12.38 1.08 -26.34
CA THR A 977 13.40 0.82 -27.37
C THR A 977 14.78 0.73 -26.73
N ALA A 978 15.55 -0.30 -27.06
CA ALA A 978 16.93 -0.45 -26.57
C ALA A 978 17.83 0.67 -27.12
N SER A 979 18.62 1.27 -26.22
CA SER A 979 19.46 2.44 -26.52
C SER A 979 20.60 2.20 -27.53
N ASN A 980 21.01 0.96 -27.80
CA ASN A 980 22.23 0.63 -28.56
C ASN A 980 22.03 -0.04 -29.93
N LEU A 981 20.80 -0.09 -30.46
CA LEU A 981 20.53 -0.68 -31.77
C LEU A 981 21.20 0.14 -32.89
N THR A 982 22.42 -0.27 -33.25
CA THR A 982 23.19 0.14 -34.45
C THR A 982 22.71 -0.58 -35.72
N GLY A 983 21.44 -1.00 -35.74
CA GLY A 983 20.79 -1.43 -36.97
C GLY A 983 20.61 -0.24 -37.91
N PRO A 984 20.46 -0.47 -39.24
CA PRO A 984 19.95 0.59 -40.11
C PRO A 984 18.68 1.12 -39.44
N ALA A 985 18.55 2.45 -39.36
CA ALA A 985 17.29 3.06 -38.95
C ALA A 985 16.21 2.25 -39.65
N VAL A 986 15.41 1.49 -38.90
CA VAL A 986 14.26 0.79 -39.48
C VAL A 986 13.61 1.89 -40.27
N GLU A 987 13.55 1.74 -41.61
CA GLU A 987 12.81 2.66 -42.46
C GLU A 987 11.44 2.72 -41.78
N ARG A 988 11.23 3.76 -40.96
CA ARG A 988 9.95 4.00 -40.32
C ARG A 988 9.10 4.20 -41.53
N LEU A 989 8.31 3.19 -41.88
CA LEU A 989 7.41 3.20 -43.02
C LEU A 989 6.73 4.57 -42.94
N GLN A 990 7.13 5.51 -43.80
CA GLN A 990 6.77 6.93 -43.73
C GLN A 990 5.27 7.15 -43.98
N ASP A 991 4.48 6.07 -43.99
CA ASP A 991 3.19 5.95 -44.65
C ASP A 991 2.06 5.60 -43.66
N ARG A 992 2.32 5.59 -42.34
CA ARG A 992 1.30 5.29 -41.30
C ARG A 992 1.25 6.29 -40.13
N GLY A 993 1.79 7.49 -40.32
CA GLY A 993 1.68 8.59 -39.35
C GLY A 993 0.43 9.43 -39.60
N VAL A 994 -0.40 9.61 -38.57
CA VAL A 994 -1.55 10.53 -38.57
C VAL A 994 -1.11 11.84 -37.91
N VAL A 995 -1.07 12.92 -38.68
CA VAL A 995 -0.60 14.24 -38.19
C VAL A 995 -1.68 15.30 -38.43
N THR A 996 -2.03 16.04 -37.39
CA THR A 996 -2.95 17.18 -37.46
C THR A 996 -2.40 18.42 -36.76
N GLY A 997 -2.93 19.59 -37.15
CA GLY A 997 -2.49 20.88 -36.63
C GLY A 997 -1.09 21.27 -37.12
N ARG A 998 -0.52 22.32 -36.51
CA ARG A 998 0.83 22.80 -36.82
C ARG A 998 1.56 23.21 -35.56
N VAL A 999 2.88 23.04 -35.57
CA VAL A 999 3.73 23.42 -34.44
C VAL A 999 3.70 24.93 -34.21
N GLU A 1000 3.58 25.74 -35.28
CA GLU A 1000 3.54 27.20 -35.18
C GLU A 1000 2.28 27.73 -34.50
N THR A 1001 1.15 27.04 -34.68
CA THR A 1001 -0.14 27.40 -34.06
C THR A 1001 -0.31 26.82 -32.67
N GLY A 1002 0.59 25.93 -32.23
CA GLY A 1002 0.52 25.30 -30.92
C GLY A 1002 -0.67 24.37 -30.77
N ASP A 1003 -1.02 23.66 -31.84
CA ASP A 1003 -2.07 22.65 -31.92
C ASP A 1003 -1.58 21.37 -32.62
N TYR A 1004 -0.28 21.06 -32.51
CA TYR A 1004 0.33 19.91 -33.17
C TYR A 1004 0.05 18.59 -32.45
N PHE A 1005 -0.49 17.62 -33.18
CA PHE A 1005 -0.71 16.26 -32.71
C PHE A 1005 -0.22 15.28 -33.78
N CYS A 1006 0.70 14.40 -33.40
CA CYS A 1006 1.19 13.32 -34.23
C CYS A 1006 0.98 11.95 -33.55
N LEU A 1007 0.44 10.99 -34.29
CA LEU A 1007 0.20 9.62 -33.85
C LEU A 1007 0.78 8.65 -34.89
N HIS A 1008 1.61 7.70 -34.45
CA HIS A 1008 2.17 6.66 -35.30
C HIS A 1008 1.61 5.28 -34.95
N LEU A 1009 1.22 4.55 -36.00
CA LEU A 1009 0.74 3.18 -35.91
C LEU A 1009 1.86 2.19 -36.25
N ASP A 1010 1.91 1.05 -35.54
CA ASP A 1010 2.83 -0.04 -35.86
C ASP A 1010 2.36 -0.88 -37.07
N ARG A 1011 3.08 -1.96 -37.34
CA ARG A 1011 2.74 -2.92 -38.40
C ARG A 1011 1.39 -3.61 -38.19
N TYR A 1012 0.88 -3.64 -36.96
CA TYR A 1012 -0.39 -4.23 -36.56
C TYR A 1012 -1.48 -3.17 -36.35
N GLU A 1013 -1.27 -1.94 -36.85
CA GLU A 1013 -2.22 -0.83 -36.76
C GLU A 1013 -2.58 -0.44 -35.31
N GLN A 1014 -1.67 -0.71 -34.38
CA GLN A 1014 -1.77 -0.26 -32.99
C GLN A 1014 -0.98 1.02 -32.77
N VAL A 1015 -1.47 1.90 -31.90
CA VAL A 1015 -0.75 3.13 -31.54
C VAL A 1015 0.56 2.79 -30.84
N GLU A 1016 1.68 3.06 -31.49
CA GLU A 1016 3.04 2.82 -30.99
C GLU A 1016 3.69 4.09 -30.44
N THR A 1017 3.35 5.25 -30.99
CA THR A 1017 3.91 6.53 -30.55
C THR A 1017 2.88 7.64 -30.68
N LEU A 1018 2.83 8.55 -29.69
CA LEU A 1018 2.09 9.81 -29.79
C LEU A 1018 2.99 10.98 -29.36
N THR A 1019 2.88 12.10 -30.07
CA THR A 1019 3.60 13.35 -29.78
C THR A 1019 2.63 14.51 -29.87
N CYS A 1020 2.49 15.25 -28.78
CA CYS A 1020 1.59 16.38 -28.64
C CYS A 1020 2.42 17.63 -28.28
N LEU A 1021 2.15 18.74 -28.97
CA LEU A 1021 2.72 20.05 -28.65
C LEU A 1021 1.60 21.11 -28.73
N SER A 1022 1.18 21.61 -27.56
CA SER A 1022 0.00 22.45 -27.45
C SER A 1022 0.21 23.66 -26.54
N LEU A 1023 -0.27 24.84 -26.94
CA LEU A 1023 -0.31 26.01 -26.04
C LEU A 1023 -1.39 25.87 -24.95
N LYS A 1024 -2.38 25.00 -25.16
CA LYS A 1024 -3.41 24.66 -24.16
C LYS A 1024 -2.96 23.46 -23.32
N PRO A 1025 -3.38 23.36 -22.04
CA PRO A 1025 -3.14 22.19 -21.22
C PRO A 1025 -3.63 20.89 -21.88
N LEU A 1026 -2.86 19.82 -21.71
CA LEU A 1026 -3.14 18.51 -22.30
C LEU A 1026 -3.88 17.62 -21.28
N PRO A 1027 -4.95 16.91 -21.66
CA PRO A 1027 -5.56 15.87 -20.82
C PRO A 1027 -4.70 14.60 -20.86
N VAL A 1028 -3.53 14.64 -20.21
CA VAL A 1028 -2.49 13.59 -20.31
C VAL A 1028 -3.05 12.22 -19.96
N SER A 1029 -3.82 12.08 -18.87
CA SER A 1029 -4.39 10.80 -18.44
C SER A 1029 -5.26 10.13 -19.52
N ASN A 1030 -6.01 10.92 -20.30
CA ASN A 1030 -6.82 10.42 -21.41
C ASN A 1030 -5.92 9.91 -22.55
N TYR A 1031 -4.90 10.68 -22.94
CA TYR A 1031 -4.04 10.34 -24.08
C TYR A 1031 -3.14 9.13 -23.80
N LEU A 1032 -2.73 8.89 -22.55
CA LEU A 1032 -2.02 7.67 -22.18
C LEU A 1032 -2.84 6.39 -22.47
N CYS A 1033 -4.17 6.47 -22.50
CA CYS A 1033 -5.06 5.34 -22.79
C CYS A 1033 -5.08 4.94 -24.28
N LEU A 1034 -4.57 5.81 -25.17
CA LEU A 1034 -4.54 5.57 -26.61
C LEU A 1034 -3.42 4.60 -27.00
N TYR A 1035 -2.32 4.58 -26.24
CA TYR A 1035 -1.17 3.72 -26.52
C TYR A 1035 -1.57 2.23 -26.51
N GLY A 1036 -1.12 1.49 -27.52
CA GLY A 1036 -1.44 0.06 -27.71
C GLY A 1036 -2.88 -0.23 -28.15
N LYS A 1037 -3.71 0.78 -28.41
CA LYS A 1037 -5.06 0.59 -28.98
C LYS A 1037 -4.98 0.47 -30.49
N HIS A 1038 -5.84 -0.37 -31.07
CA HIS A 1038 -5.95 -0.55 -32.51
C HIS A 1038 -6.74 0.60 -33.16
N GLU A 1039 -6.37 1.02 -34.37
CA GLU A 1039 -6.98 2.16 -35.05
C GLU A 1039 -8.51 2.01 -35.26
N GLN A 1040 -8.98 0.79 -35.57
CA GLN A 1040 -10.41 0.46 -35.66
C GLN A 1040 -11.19 0.78 -34.38
N LEU A 1041 -10.63 0.48 -33.21
CA LEU A 1041 -11.25 0.79 -31.91
C LEU A 1041 -11.35 2.31 -31.68
N LEU A 1042 -10.39 3.06 -32.21
CA LEU A 1042 -10.37 4.52 -32.23
C LEU A 1042 -11.29 5.10 -33.32
N GLY A 1043 -12.19 4.29 -33.90
CA GLY A 1043 -13.22 4.73 -34.83
C GLY A 1043 -12.74 4.84 -36.27
N GLN A 1044 -11.99 3.84 -36.75
CA GLN A 1044 -11.39 3.80 -38.09
C GLN A 1044 -10.53 5.04 -38.35
N LEU A 1045 -9.64 5.33 -37.41
CA LEU A 1045 -8.82 6.54 -37.37
C LEU A 1045 -8.10 6.77 -38.70
N LEU A 1046 -7.45 5.74 -39.23
CA LEU A 1046 -6.65 5.87 -40.46
C LEU A 1046 -7.53 6.11 -41.68
N GLY A 1047 -8.63 5.37 -41.81
CA GLY A 1047 -9.59 5.53 -42.91
C GLY A 1047 -10.20 6.94 -42.93
N ARG A 1048 -10.72 7.41 -41.79
CA ARG A 1048 -11.33 8.75 -41.68
C ARG A 1048 -10.33 9.89 -41.85
N TYR A 1049 -9.09 9.70 -41.44
CA TYR A 1049 -8.03 10.67 -41.69
C TYR A 1049 -7.71 10.79 -43.19
N ASN A 1050 -7.56 9.65 -43.88
CA ASN A 1050 -7.30 9.61 -45.32
C ASN A 1050 -8.46 10.19 -46.15
N GLU A 1051 -9.70 10.05 -45.66
CA GLU A 1051 -10.91 10.68 -46.25
C GLU A 1051 -11.04 12.18 -45.91
N GLY A 1052 -10.16 12.74 -45.08
CA GLY A 1052 -10.20 14.15 -44.67
C GLY A 1052 -11.32 14.50 -43.68
N LEU A 1053 -11.92 13.48 -43.03
CA LEU A 1053 -12.95 13.64 -42.00
C LEU A 1053 -12.34 14.06 -40.64
N ILE A 1054 -11.08 13.69 -40.39
CA ILE A 1054 -10.33 14.09 -39.19
C ILE A 1054 -9.41 15.25 -39.55
N ARG A 1055 -9.76 16.46 -39.13
CA ARG A 1055 -8.95 17.67 -39.34
C ARG A 1055 -8.07 18.04 -38.14
N ASP A 1056 -8.52 17.66 -36.95
CA ASP A 1056 -7.87 17.95 -35.68
C ASP A 1056 -8.07 16.78 -34.71
N LEU A 1057 -6.97 16.12 -34.33
CA LEU A 1057 -7.00 15.02 -33.38
C LEU A 1057 -7.39 15.48 -31.97
N TYR A 1058 -7.10 16.72 -31.58
CA TYR A 1058 -7.51 17.25 -30.28
C TYR A 1058 -9.04 17.29 -30.16
N SER A 1059 -9.71 17.83 -31.17
CA SER A 1059 -11.18 17.84 -31.26
C SER A 1059 -11.75 16.42 -31.39
N PHE A 1060 -11.14 15.55 -32.21
CA PHE A 1060 -11.59 14.17 -32.40
C PHE A 1060 -11.59 13.35 -31.10
N PHE A 1061 -10.52 13.45 -30.30
CA PHE A 1061 -10.42 12.72 -29.04
C PHE A 1061 -11.24 13.34 -27.90
N ARG A 1062 -11.80 14.55 -28.07
CA ARG A 1062 -12.80 15.12 -27.14
C ARG A 1062 -14.22 14.61 -27.37
N GLU A 1063 -14.49 14.01 -28.53
CA GLU A 1063 -15.82 13.48 -28.84
C GLU A 1063 -16.27 12.44 -27.80
N SER A 1064 -17.58 12.42 -27.52
CA SER A 1064 -18.19 11.56 -26.49
C SER A 1064 -17.84 10.08 -26.64
N ARG A 1065 -17.73 9.57 -27.87
CA ARG A 1065 -17.36 8.17 -28.15
C ARG A 1065 -15.99 7.76 -27.59
N CYS A 1066 -15.04 8.69 -27.52
CA CYS A 1066 -13.68 8.43 -27.04
C CYS A 1066 -13.64 8.32 -25.50
N LEU A 1067 -14.57 8.97 -24.80
CA LEU A 1067 -14.60 9.01 -23.33
C LEU A 1067 -14.77 7.61 -22.71
N ALA A 1068 -15.49 6.71 -23.38
CA ALA A 1068 -15.57 5.31 -22.93
C ALA A 1068 -14.20 4.63 -22.91
N ILE A 1069 -13.33 4.90 -23.89
CA ILE A 1069 -11.98 4.32 -24.00
C ILE A 1069 -11.07 4.84 -22.87
N PHE A 1070 -11.28 6.09 -22.43
CA PHE A 1070 -10.51 6.71 -21.36
C PHE A 1070 -10.91 6.22 -19.96
N HIS A 1071 -12.06 5.58 -19.82
CA HIS A 1071 -12.54 5.03 -18.55
C HIS A 1071 -11.61 3.92 -18.03
N ASP A 1072 -11.34 3.91 -16.72
CA ASP A 1072 -10.44 2.95 -16.06
C ASP A 1072 -10.82 1.47 -16.31
N ARG A 1073 -12.11 1.14 -16.23
CA ARG A 1073 -12.68 -0.21 -16.46
C ARG A 1073 -12.74 -0.64 -17.93
N PHE A 1074 -12.40 0.22 -18.88
CA PHE A 1074 -12.52 -0.12 -20.30
C PHE A 1074 -11.60 -1.27 -20.71
N SER A 1075 -10.41 -1.39 -20.11
CA SER A 1075 -9.48 -2.50 -20.40
C SER A 1075 -10.03 -3.87 -20.01
N ASP A 1076 -10.77 -3.95 -18.90
CA ASP A 1076 -11.37 -5.21 -18.46
C ASP A 1076 -12.58 -5.56 -19.30
N PHE A 1077 -13.38 -4.55 -19.66
CA PHE A 1077 -14.44 -4.69 -20.66
C PHE A 1077 -13.89 -5.19 -22.01
N GLU A 1078 -12.78 -4.63 -22.49
CA GLU A 1078 -12.14 -5.07 -23.73
C GLU A 1078 -11.68 -6.54 -23.66
N LYS A 1079 -11.13 -6.98 -22.51
CA LYS A 1079 -10.78 -8.39 -22.28
C LYS A 1079 -12.02 -9.28 -22.31
N GLU A 1080 -13.12 -8.86 -21.67
CA GLU A 1080 -14.39 -9.59 -21.68
C GLU A 1080 -14.91 -9.77 -23.12
N LEU A 1081 -14.90 -8.70 -23.93
CA LEU A 1081 -15.29 -8.78 -25.34
C LEU A 1081 -14.40 -9.75 -26.13
N ARG A 1082 -13.08 -9.71 -25.94
CA ARG A 1082 -12.13 -10.65 -26.58
C ARG A 1082 -12.39 -12.11 -26.14
N GLN A 1083 -12.78 -12.34 -24.88
CA GLN A 1083 -13.15 -13.67 -24.39
C GLN A 1083 -14.44 -14.19 -25.03
N ILE A 1084 -15.45 -13.34 -25.21
CA ILE A 1084 -16.70 -13.70 -25.91
C ILE A 1084 -16.41 -14.13 -27.36
N VAL A 1085 -15.57 -13.36 -28.07
CA VAL A 1085 -15.19 -13.67 -29.45
C VAL A 1085 -14.36 -14.95 -29.54
N SER A 1086 -13.35 -15.13 -28.68
CA SER A 1086 -12.49 -16.32 -28.71
C SER A 1086 -13.21 -17.63 -28.37
N LYS A 1087 -14.20 -17.60 -27.45
CA LYS A 1087 -15.08 -18.76 -27.18
C LYS A 1087 -15.88 -19.17 -28.42
N THR A 1088 -16.33 -18.19 -29.20
CA THR A 1088 -17.07 -18.42 -30.45
C THR A 1088 -16.17 -19.11 -31.50
N LEU A 1089 -14.93 -18.63 -31.67
CA LEU A 1089 -13.97 -19.20 -32.63
C LEU A 1089 -13.59 -20.66 -32.31
N LYS A 1090 -13.39 -21.00 -31.02
CA LYS A 1090 -13.08 -22.37 -30.59
C LYS A 1090 -14.25 -23.34 -30.78
N GLY A 1091 -15.49 -22.89 -30.58
CA GLY A 1091 -16.69 -23.70 -30.85
C GLY A 1091 -16.88 -24.01 -32.34
N ASP A 1092 -16.36 -23.15 -33.21
CA ASP A 1092 -16.48 -23.27 -34.67
C ASP A 1092 -15.40 -24.19 -35.27
N GLU A 1093 -14.19 -24.28 -34.69
CA GLU A 1093 -13.19 -25.28 -35.11
C GLU A 1093 -13.66 -26.72 -34.87
N SER A 1094 -14.38 -26.97 -33.77
CA SER A 1094 -15.04 -28.27 -33.53
C SER A 1094 -16.16 -28.60 -34.53
N LYS A 1095 -16.73 -27.59 -35.20
CA LYS A 1095 -17.74 -27.77 -36.27
C LYS A 1095 -17.10 -27.82 -37.67
N LYS A 1096 -15.97 -27.13 -37.89
CA LYS A 1096 -15.22 -27.13 -39.16
C LYS A 1096 -14.52 -28.46 -39.45
N GLN A 1097 -14.24 -29.30 -38.45
CA GLN A 1097 -13.84 -30.69 -38.69
C GLN A 1097 -14.96 -31.60 -39.23
N ALA A 1098 -16.22 -31.12 -39.28
CA ALA A 1098 -17.35 -31.85 -39.84
C ALA A 1098 -17.76 -31.39 -41.25
N MET A 1099 -17.15 -30.34 -41.82
CA MET A 1099 -17.46 -29.83 -43.16
C MET A 1099 -16.18 -29.29 -43.84
N THR A 1100 -15.47 -30.16 -44.55
CA THR A 1100 -14.41 -29.78 -45.49
C THR A 1100 -14.55 -30.57 -46.79
N GLU A 1101 -15.29 -29.98 -47.73
CA GLU A 1101 -15.34 -30.15 -49.20
C GLU A 1101 -16.49 -29.18 -49.57
N GLU A 1102 -16.30 -27.97 -50.10
CA GLU A 1102 -15.68 -27.57 -51.36
C GLU A 1102 -15.40 -26.04 -51.35
N ASP A 1103 -14.57 -25.63 -52.32
CA ASP A 1103 -14.38 -24.30 -52.90
C ASP A 1103 -13.64 -23.20 -52.14
N GLY A 1104 -12.42 -22.96 -52.64
CA GLY A 1104 -11.63 -21.77 -52.41
C GLY A 1104 -11.91 -20.69 -53.44
N SER A 1105 -12.35 -19.52 -52.96
CA SER A 1105 -11.90 -18.19 -53.40
C SER A 1105 -12.79 -17.14 -52.73
N ASN A 1106 -12.20 -16.28 -51.89
CA ASN A 1106 -12.39 -14.82 -51.89
C ASN A 1106 -11.90 -14.19 -50.58
N SER A 1107 -11.38 -12.97 -50.71
CA SER A 1107 -11.06 -12.05 -49.63
C SER A 1107 -12.29 -11.83 -48.74
N LEU A 1108 -12.25 -12.31 -47.50
CA LEU A 1108 -13.36 -12.23 -46.56
C LEU A 1108 -13.22 -10.98 -45.67
N HIS A 1109 -14.18 -10.06 -45.82
CA HIS A 1109 -14.52 -9.08 -44.79
C HIS A 1109 -14.88 -9.83 -43.50
N MET A 1110 -14.26 -9.43 -42.38
CA MET A 1110 -14.47 -10.04 -41.05
C MET A 1110 -15.88 -9.86 -40.47
N ASP A 1111 -16.76 -9.08 -41.12
CA ASP A 1111 -18.14 -8.88 -40.64
C ASP A 1111 -19.07 -10.07 -40.90
N SER A 1112 -18.74 -11.00 -41.80
CA SER A 1112 -19.67 -12.07 -42.20
C SER A 1112 -19.59 -13.36 -41.38
N PHE A 1113 -18.75 -13.43 -40.33
CA PHE A 1113 -18.51 -14.67 -39.55
C PHE A 1113 -18.93 -14.63 -38.08
N LEU A 1114 -19.47 -13.51 -37.58
CA LEU A 1114 -19.97 -13.46 -36.20
C LEU A 1114 -21.41 -13.99 -36.14
N HIS A 1115 -21.59 -15.16 -35.53
CA HIS A 1115 -22.89 -15.76 -35.23
C HIS A 1115 -23.82 -14.75 -34.53
N GLU A 1116 -25.12 -14.73 -34.84
CA GLU A 1116 -26.09 -13.79 -34.24
C GLU A 1116 -26.06 -13.79 -32.69
N GLU A 1117 -25.84 -14.97 -32.10
CA GLU A 1117 -25.69 -15.17 -30.65
C GLU A 1117 -24.49 -14.40 -30.08
N SER A 1118 -23.34 -14.43 -30.77
CA SER A 1118 -22.14 -13.71 -30.36
C SER A 1118 -22.33 -12.20 -30.49
N GLN A 1119 -23.00 -11.73 -31.55
CA GLN A 1119 -23.35 -10.31 -31.68
C GLN A 1119 -24.31 -9.86 -30.57
N ALA A 1120 -25.29 -10.70 -30.20
CA ALA A 1120 -26.20 -10.42 -29.10
C ALA A 1120 -25.46 -10.39 -27.74
N ALA A 1121 -24.51 -11.31 -27.51
CA ALA A 1121 -23.68 -11.34 -26.31
C ALA A 1121 -22.79 -10.09 -26.19
N LEU A 1122 -22.14 -9.68 -27.28
CA LEU A 1122 -21.33 -8.45 -27.34
C LEU A 1122 -22.19 -7.21 -27.06
N ARG A 1123 -23.38 -7.10 -27.67
CA ARG A 1123 -24.34 -6.01 -27.40
C ARG A 1123 -24.78 -6.00 -25.94
N SER A 1124 -25.10 -7.17 -25.37
CA SER A 1124 -25.52 -7.29 -23.97
C SER A 1124 -24.42 -6.84 -23.00
N SER A 1125 -23.18 -7.31 -23.21
CA SER A 1125 -22.02 -6.90 -22.41
C SER A 1125 -21.77 -5.39 -22.51
N THR A 1126 -21.86 -4.81 -23.71
CA THR A 1126 -21.71 -3.36 -23.93
C THR A 1126 -22.79 -2.56 -23.19
N VAL A 1127 -24.05 -2.98 -23.25
CA VAL A 1127 -25.15 -2.31 -22.53
C VAL A 1127 -24.94 -2.39 -21.02
N LYS A 1128 -24.47 -3.54 -20.49
CA LYS A 1128 -24.15 -3.69 -19.07
C LYS A 1128 -23.03 -2.73 -18.66
N TYR A 1129 -21.96 -2.65 -19.44
CA TYR A 1129 -20.85 -1.72 -19.19
C TYR A 1129 -21.33 -0.26 -19.13
N LEU A 1130 -22.11 0.19 -20.11
CA LEU A 1130 -22.62 1.58 -20.13
C LEU A 1130 -23.62 1.85 -19.01
N THR A 1131 -24.50 0.89 -18.70
CA THR A 1131 -25.48 1.04 -17.62
C THR A 1131 -24.80 1.10 -16.25
N PHE A 1132 -23.79 0.26 -16.03
CA PHE A 1132 -23.05 0.21 -14.76
C PHE A 1132 -22.24 1.48 -14.50
N ASN A 1133 -21.67 2.07 -15.55
CA ASN A 1133 -20.83 3.27 -15.47
C ASN A 1133 -21.59 4.56 -15.79
N ARG A 1134 -22.92 4.56 -15.72
CA ARG A 1134 -23.76 5.68 -16.16
C ARG A 1134 -23.48 7.01 -15.45
N ASN A 1135 -23.05 6.97 -14.19
CA ASN A 1135 -22.68 8.15 -13.43
C ASN A 1135 -21.44 8.87 -14.01
N LEU A 1136 -20.51 8.12 -14.61
CA LEU A 1136 -19.30 8.63 -15.25
C LEU A 1136 -19.45 8.78 -16.77
N LEU A 1137 -20.31 7.97 -17.40
CA LEU A 1137 -20.56 7.96 -18.84
C LEU A 1137 -22.01 8.35 -19.21
N PRO A 1138 -22.59 9.46 -18.69
CA PRO A 1138 -23.99 9.81 -18.95
C PRO A 1138 -24.27 10.24 -20.40
N MET A 1139 -23.23 10.52 -21.19
CA MET A 1139 -23.34 10.91 -22.60
C MET A 1139 -23.77 9.79 -23.54
N PHE A 1140 -23.78 8.53 -23.09
CA PHE A 1140 -24.23 7.39 -23.89
C PHE A 1140 -25.70 7.03 -23.58
N ALA A 1141 -26.54 6.97 -24.61
CA ALA A 1141 -27.93 6.55 -24.49
C ALA A 1141 -28.07 5.03 -24.37
N HIS A 1142 -29.09 4.56 -23.64
CA HIS A 1142 -29.41 3.14 -23.49
C HIS A 1142 -30.71 2.79 -24.24
N PRO A 1143 -30.91 1.52 -24.65
CA PRO A 1143 -32.07 1.10 -25.47
C PRO A 1143 -33.47 1.31 -24.85
N GLY A 1144 -33.57 1.77 -23.61
CA GLY A 1144 -34.83 2.15 -22.94
C GLY A 1144 -35.12 3.66 -22.90
N GLN A 1145 -34.23 4.48 -23.46
CA GLN A 1145 -34.33 5.95 -23.54
C GLN A 1145 -34.47 6.49 -24.97
N LEU A 1146 -34.37 5.61 -25.98
CA LEU A 1146 -34.44 5.96 -27.40
C LEU A 1146 -35.84 5.75 -27.98
#